data_AF-A0A662KQW5-F1
#
_entry.id   AF-A0A662KQW5-F1
#
_cell.length_a   1.000
_cell.length_b   1.000
_cell.length_c   1.000
_cell.angle_alpha   90.00
_cell.angle_beta   90.00
_cell.angle_gamma   90.00
#
_symmetry.space_group_name_H-M   'P 1'
#
loop_
_entity.id
_entity.type
_entity.pdbx_description
1 polymer ?
#
loop_
_entity_poly.entity_id
_entity_poly.type
_entity_poly.pdbx_seq_one_letter_code
_entity_poly.pdbx_strand_id
1 'polypeptide(L)'
;NKVTQWPSRKVTEIKGDDPYSIAAEIALNDWSYSDKAVVAVIEKDFNRTDKVFSNSFDYKLSIDKKIKTLHFEIPQTNRLNPQFREFNVPDGYKYLVARTTFASLSYMVFPFMWIVLPAGDPDMQVYCKYDGQWMQVAAVAPNTNQWGMDPEALSAKTYVYKSGAWRIGITDTPTEGVQRYGSWKEIISNIAKGVNYNIDISLYPGSEVQIPDTPPFGCKDVSIKLTWDNPYVHLGFSLIGPGGEQILSAANESAEGYQEIHLDLLGECLPGEHYTLSIFALDDFQGTTNVKIEYSWHQKVEKKEGNALSSAAEGAILASILNAPLLYISSSIIPKSTIDALRELGVRTIYLVSIDGCLSKNVKNELNSIVKIKKEYEGLSEIYKDITDISGQNDVIFTTIDPWTYWYVAEGKAAGEKKKAFYLGPATYVAAHHGSPVLIVDMHPELSSALVWHNEFWKRSTNNRVYVLPTVSEMYLTGKRIYDFLKKNHFDREGMESILTVAGQYDIGIAWDRVFVGKAASGRILGTPVDTAYLTCRNIFYPALIFENPAMNPDGVKLINGSKSIRKFPWWGGMGLRIVRSPQEANFKYPVLHTYITYTHKFNERAVKYYGFKYQTADGIIPGETNSFDAIDDGVNKKYTGEDGAFYPDMTVSEIAPFYCSRAGYSNAFSTNFSAVMDDINRGVIMWIRSGHGANGNGGGTSFWDPAHLAFYNPLLEKLFGATKEDNPWRAYEWYLGSTYEPDTLTMEVHGIIAALIGDPNLNGIFRLGLDWGPAKKPILDTASNILSKIPLIKWLLPSWFKDTMDYYDGYINSIMLGVITTPKVHGLEVDNALKNIHSCGCMFGDCQPAGTYYHIALIRHGSVFQIIDPWPTSWYHDIWLEFIPRDLALGKTIGEAYVDGISKVGILYITEPPQWWWDIFENVCFFGDPDLRPYVPSTEYSDVNHWEQKDVQPLKYDSKAYVDGHMLYGATSHPHAYEPLPMMQVITLAIAIILIIGTITALLRRKR
;
A
#
# COMPACT_ATOMS: atom_id res chain seq x y z
N ASN A 1 7.15 26.00 19.00
CA ASN A 1 6.70 27.40 18.82
C ASN A 1 6.01 27.53 17.47
N LYS A 2 4.76 28.03 17.43
CA LYS A 2 4.10 28.31 16.15
C LYS A 2 4.71 29.58 15.52
N VAL A 3 4.99 29.55 14.22
CA VAL A 3 5.38 30.75 13.46
C VAL A 3 4.16 31.67 13.42
N THR A 4 4.23 32.81 14.12
CA THR A 4 3.12 33.79 14.17
C THR A 4 2.97 34.57 12.87
N GLN A 5 4.06 34.75 12.12
CA GLN A 5 4.06 35.24 10.74
C GLN A 5 5.38 34.81 10.07
N TRP A 6 5.32 34.39 8.80
CA TRP A 6 6.55 34.22 8.00
C TRP A 6 7.13 35.60 7.65
N PRO A 7 8.46 35.79 7.63
CA PRO A 7 9.09 37.10 7.44
C PRO A 7 9.05 37.57 5.97
N SER A 8 7.86 37.87 5.46
CA SER A 8 7.67 38.44 4.11
C SER A 8 7.80 39.96 4.07
N ARG A 9 8.29 40.49 2.95
CA ARG A 9 8.35 41.94 2.67
C ARG A 9 6.99 42.54 2.27
N LYS A 10 6.05 41.71 1.82
CA LYS A 10 4.68 42.06 1.42
C LYS A 10 3.75 40.93 1.82
N VAL A 11 2.57 41.26 2.34
CA VAL A 11 1.51 40.31 2.64
C VAL A 11 0.22 40.89 2.09
N THR A 12 -0.36 40.22 1.09
CA THR A 12 -1.79 40.38 0.75
C THR A 12 -2.59 39.48 1.70
N GLU A 13 -3.72 39.97 2.19
CA GLU A 13 -4.63 39.22 3.06
C GLU A 13 -6.05 39.31 2.50
N ILE A 14 -6.47 38.28 1.75
CA ILE A 14 -7.81 38.16 1.16
C ILE A 14 -8.78 37.63 2.23
N LYS A 15 -9.98 38.21 2.32
CA LYS A 15 -10.94 37.96 3.42
C LYS A 15 -12.38 37.88 2.92
N GLY A 16 -12.82 36.67 2.60
CA GLY A 16 -14.23 36.34 2.37
C GLY A 16 -14.69 35.15 3.21
N ASP A 17 -16.00 35.00 3.36
CA ASP A 17 -16.67 33.83 3.92
C ASP A 17 -17.39 32.99 2.84
N ASP A 18 -17.24 33.36 1.56
CA ASP A 18 -17.90 32.70 0.44
C ASP A 18 -17.01 32.51 -0.80
N PRO A 19 -17.16 31.41 -1.55
CA PRO A 19 -16.22 31.06 -2.62
C PRO A 19 -16.26 32.03 -3.81
N TYR A 20 -17.38 32.74 -4.03
CA TYR A 20 -17.53 33.64 -5.19
C TYR A 20 -16.80 34.97 -5.01
N SER A 21 -16.65 35.48 -3.78
CA SER A 21 -15.82 36.65 -3.49
C SER A 21 -14.34 36.25 -3.47
N ILE A 22 -13.99 35.19 -2.74
CA ILE A 22 -12.61 34.71 -2.57
C ILE A 22 -11.94 34.42 -3.93
N ALA A 23 -12.61 33.69 -4.83
CA ALA A 23 -12.03 33.41 -6.15
C ALA A 23 -11.85 34.66 -7.02
N ALA A 24 -12.78 35.62 -6.94
CA ALA A 24 -12.67 36.90 -7.64
C ALA A 24 -11.55 37.78 -7.08
N GLU A 25 -11.38 37.84 -5.75
CA GLU A 25 -10.29 38.59 -5.10
C GLU A 25 -8.92 37.96 -5.37
N ILE A 26 -8.81 36.63 -5.43
CA ILE A 26 -7.58 35.94 -5.85
C ILE A 26 -7.28 36.27 -7.32
N ALA A 27 -8.26 36.11 -8.22
CA ALA A 27 -8.08 36.38 -9.64
C ALA A 27 -7.67 37.85 -9.92
N LEU A 28 -8.21 38.82 -9.17
CA LEU A 28 -7.85 40.24 -9.28
C LEU A 28 -6.53 40.59 -8.58
N ASN A 29 -6.14 39.89 -7.51
CA ASN A 29 -4.81 40.05 -6.93
C ASN A 29 -3.73 39.49 -7.86
N ASP A 30 -3.98 38.34 -8.51
CA ASP A 30 -2.92 37.59 -9.20
C ASP A 30 -2.86 37.84 -10.72
N TRP A 31 -3.96 38.22 -11.41
CA TRP A 31 -3.92 38.58 -12.83
C TRP A 31 -4.06 40.09 -13.03
N SER A 32 -3.18 40.69 -13.84
CA SER A 32 -3.38 42.04 -14.38
C SER A 32 -4.47 42.02 -15.46
N TYR A 33 -4.47 41.01 -16.32
CA TYR A 33 -5.50 40.75 -17.32
C TYR A 33 -5.52 39.27 -17.72
N SER A 34 -6.57 38.81 -18.39
CA SER A 34 -6.57 37.56 -19.16
C SER A 34 -7.63 37.58 -20.26
N ASP A 35 -7.30 37.11 -21.46
CA ASP A 35 -8.27 36.90 -22.55
C ASP A 35 -9.27 35.75 -22.28
N LYS A 36 -8.93 34.88 -21.33
CA LYS A 36 -9.62 33.61 -21.01
C LYS A 36 -9.81 33.43 -19.49
N ALA A 37 -10.92 32.83 -19.07
CA ALA A 37 -11.09 32.33 -17.71
C ALA A 37 -11.71 30.93 -17.71
N VAL A 38 -11.57 30.21 -16.61
CA VAL A 38 -12.41 29.04 -16.33
C VAL A 38 -13.50 29.46 -15.36
N VAL A 39 -14.75 29.08 -15.64
CA VAL A 39 -15.91 29.37 -14.80
C VAL A 39 -16.54 28.05 -14.39
N ALA A 40 -16.51 27.73 -13.09
CA ALA A 40 -17.09 26.50 -12.56
C ALA A 40 -18.42 26.77 -11.85
N VAL A 41 -19.39 25.87 -12.04
CA VAL A 41 -20.71 25.93 -11.39
C VAL A 41 -20.65 25.19 -10.04
N ILE A 42 -20.91 25.91 -8.94
CA ILE A 42 -20.88 25.39 -7.57
C ILE A 42 -22.04 25.95 -6.74
N GLU A 43 -22.34 25.35 -5.60
CA GLU A 43 -23.27 25.92 -4.61
C GLU A 43 -22.53 26.20 -3.29
N LYS A 44 -23.00 27.18 -2.50
CA LYS A 44 -22.34 27.57 -1.24
C LYS A 44 -22.44 26.49 -0.14
N ASP A 45 -23.58 25.81 -0.07
CA ASP A 45 -23.86 24.77 0.91
C ASP A 45 -24.79 23.71 0.31
N PHE A 46 -24.63 22.48 0.78
CA PHE A 46 -25.44 21.33 0.37
C PHE A 46 -26.24 20.81 1.57
N ASN A 47 -27.55 20.68 1.37
CA ASN A 47 -28.41 19.95 2.30
C ASN A 47 -28.22 18.45 2.06
N ARG A 48 -27.41 17.80 2.90
CA ARG A 48 -27.33 16.33 2.95
C ARG A 48 -28.70 15.74 3.32
N THR A 49 -29.01 14.62 2.71
CA THR A 49 -30.30 13.92 2.87
C THR A 49 -30.18 12.82 3.90
N ASP A 50 -31.31 12.27 4.30
CA ASP A 50 -31.39 11.00 5.02
C ASP A 50 -32.59 10.20 4.49
N LYS A 51 -32.53 9.87 3.19
CA LYS A 51 -33.60 9.12 2.52
C LYS A 51 -33.36 7.63 2.75
N VAL A 52 -34.19 7.00 3.56
CA VAL A 52 -34.19 5.55 3.74
C VAL A 52 -34.95 4.89 2.58
N PHE A 53 -34.34 3.89 1.97
CA PHE A 53 -35.01 2.94 1.08
C PHE A 53 -35.04 1.57 1.76
N SER A 54 -36.12 0.82 1.55
CA SER A 54 -36.27 -0.55 2.05
C SER A 54 -37.21 -1.33 1.15
N ASN A 55 -36.83 -2.54 0.73
CA ASN A 55 -37.66 -3.42 -0.09
C ASN A 55 -37.46 -4.90 0.31
N SER A 56 -38.35 -5.77 -0.14
CA SER A 56 -38.22 -7.21 0.07
C SER A 56 -38.93 -8.02 -1.01
N PHE A 57 -38.39 -9.17 -1.37
CA PHE A 57 -39.00 -10.11 -2.30
C PHE A 57 -38.82 -11.57 -1.88
N ASP A 58 -39.77 -12.41 -2.30
CA ASP A 58 -39.71 -13.86 -2.10
C ASP A 58 -38.95 -14.52 -3.26
N TYR A 59 -38.10 -15.50 -2.95
CA TYR A 59 -37.37 -16.31 -3.92
C TYR A 59 -37.52 -17.80 -3.61
N LYS A 60 -37.61 -18.63 -4.65
CA LYS A 60 -37.75 -20.08 -4.51
C LYS A 60 -36.43 -20.80 -4.77
N LEU A 61 -35.60 -20.87 -3.73
CA LEU A 61 -34.36 -21.62 -3.74
C LEU A 61 -34.65 -23.10 -4.05
N SER A 62 -33.96 -23.64 -5.05
CA SER A 62 -34.17 -25.00 -5.56
C SER A 62 -32.81 -25.70 -5.66
N ILE A 63 -32.61 -26.74 -4.85
CA ILE A 63 -31.34 -27.45 -4.70
C ILE A 63 -31.53 -28.91 -5.10
N ASP A 64 -30.90 -29.32 -6.20
CA ASP A 64 -30.96 -30.68 -6.74
C ASP A 64 -29.77 -31.55 -6.29
N LYS A 65 -28.71 -30.94 -5.74
CA LYS A 65 -27.43 -31.58 -5.41
C LYS A 65 -27.18 -31.60 -3.90
N LYS A 66 -26.38 -32.58 -3.48
CA LYS A 66 -25.82 -32.72 -2.14
C LYS A 66 -24.53 -31.92 -1.99
N ILE A 67 -24.04 -31.75 -0.76
CA ILE A 67 -22.69 -31.24 -0.54
C ILE A 67 -21.70 -32.28 -1.06
N LYS A 68 -20.69 -31.82 -1.81
CA LYS A 68 -19.69 -32.70 -2.41
C LYS A 68 -18.31 -32.38 -1.83
N THR A 69 -17.83 -33.27 -0.97
CA THR A 69 -16.44 -33.26 -0.51
C THR A 69 -15.54 -34.00 -1.50
N LEU A 70 -14.36 -33.44 -1.77
CA LEU A 70 -13.23 -34.09 -2.42
C LEU A 70 -12.06 -34.12 -1.43
N HIS A 71 -11.26 -35.18 -1.46
CA HIS A 71 -10.11 -35.36 -0.58
C HIS A 71 -8.86 -35.68 -1.40
N PHE A 72 -7.73 -35.06 -1.07
CA PHE A 72 -6.43 -35.34 -1.68
C PHE A 72 -5.33 -35.42 -0.62
N GLU A 73 -4.44 -36.40 -0.77
CA GLU A 73 -3.15 -36.42 -0.07
C GLU A 73 -2.04 -35.79 -0.94
N ILE A 74 -1.25 -34.91 -0.34
CA ILE A 74 0.01 -34.39 -0.90
C ILE A 74 1.11 -34.58 0.16
N PRO A 75 2.25 -35.22 -0.16
CA PRO A 75 3.35 -35.38 0.79
C PRO A 75 4.08 -34.05 1.03
N GLN A 76 4.55 -33.83 2.26
CA GLN A 76 5.49 -32.77 2.60
C GLN A 76 6.75 -32.87 1.73
N THR A 77 7.26 -31.71 1.30
CA THR A 77 8.44 -31.62 0.43
C THR A 77 9.52 -30.65 0.93
N ASN A 78 9.21 -29.75 1.86
CA ASN A 78 10.11 -28.71 2.34
C ASN A 78 10.74 -27.89 1.18
N ARG A 79 9.91 -27.50 0.21
CA ARG A 79 10.29 -26.74 -1.00
C ARG A 79 9.18 -25.78 -1.42
N LEU A 80 9.59 -24.64 -1.98
CA LEU A 80 8.74 -23.66 -2.65
C LEU A 80 8.24 -24.11 -4.05
N ASN A 81 8.45 -25.37 -4.43
CA ASN A 81 8.00 -25.90 -5.72
C ASN A 81 6.55 -26.40 -5.58
N PRO A 82 5.53 -25.72 -6.16
CA PRO A 82 4.13 -26.02 -5.89
C PRO A 82 3.71 -27.40 -6.41
N GLN A 83 3.14 -28.22 -5.51
CA GLN A 83 2.54 -29.50 -5.83
C GLN A 83 1.06 -29.31 -6.18
N PHE A 84 0.70 -29.51 -7.45
CA PHE A 84 -0.66 -29.27 -7.93
C PHE A 84 -1.56 -30.53 -7.95
N ARG A 85 -2.84 -30.33 -7.63
CA ARG A 85 -3.95 -31.25 -7.89
C ARG A 85 -5.06 -30.52 -8.63
N GLU A 86 -5.55 -31.10 -9.71
CA GLU A 86 -6.70 -30.56 -10.46
C GLU A 86 -7.98 -31.31 -10.10
N PHE A 87 -9.09 -30.59 -10.10
CA PHE A 87 -10.42 -31.11 -9.80
C PHE A 87 -11.49 -30.38 -10.63
N ASN A 88 -12.72 -30.91 -10.64
CA ASN A 88 -13.84 -30.29 -11.36
C ASN A 88 -14.98 -29.94 -10.42
N VAL A 89 -15.36 -28.66 -10.43
CA VAL A 89 -16.54 -28.10 -9.75
C VAL A 89 -17.71 -28.11 -10.74
N PRO A 90 -18.74 -28.95 -10.56
CA PRO A 90 -19.88 -28.98 -11.47
C PRO A 90 -20.74 -27.71 -11.38
N ASP A 91 -21.65 -27.54 -12.33
CA ASP A 91 -22.69 -26.51 -12.30
C ASP A 91 -23.56 -26.65 -11.03
N GLY A 92 -24.11 -25.54 -10.53
CA GLY A 92 -25.00 -25.52 -9.37
C GLY A 92 -24.33 -25.64 -8.00
N TYR A 93 -23.00 -25.68 -7.94
CA TYR A 93 -22.23 -25.39 -6.73
C TYR A 93 -21.84 -23.91 -6.72
N LYS A 94 -22.02 -23.24 -5.58
CA LYS A 94 -21.94 -21.77 -5.47
C LYS A 94 -20.97 -21.25 -4.42
N TYR A 95 -20.60 -22.09 -3.45
CA TYR A 95 -19.58 -21.78 -2.46
C TYR A 95 -18.63 -22.97 -2.30
N LEU A 96 -17.36 -22.68 -2.05
CA LEU A 96 -16.26 -23.64 -1.96
C LEU A 96 -15.46 -23.32 -0.71
N VAL A 97 -15.18 -24.36 0.08
CA VAL A 97 -14.23 -24.30 1.19
C VAL A 97 -13.16 -25.37 0.95
N ALA A 98 -11.93 -24.93 0.70
CA ALA A 98 -10.76 -25.79 0.72
C ALA A 98 -10.07 -25.63 2.08
N ARG A 99 -9.78 -26.75 2.76
CA ARG A 99 -8.97 -26.79 3.98
C ARG A 99 -7.76 -27.67 3.73
N THR A 100 -6.59 -27.26 4.20
CA THR A 100 -5.42 -28.13 4.28
C THR A 100 -5.14 -28.43 5.75
N THR A 101 -4.86 -29.69 6.09
CA THR A 101 -4.60 -30.11 7.48
C THR A 101 -3.58 -31.24 7.59
N PHE A 102 -2.89 -31.33 8.74
CA PHE A 102 -2.02 -32.46 9.06
C PHE A 102 -2.09 -32.82 10.55
N ALA A 103 -1.94 -34.11 10.87
CA ALA A 103 -2.00 -34.58 12.25
C ALA A 103 -0.69 -34.27 13.00
N SER A 104 -0.81 -33.56 14.11
CA SER A 104 0.32 -32.99 14.89
C SER A 104 0.00 -32.85 16.39
N LEU A 105 1.05 -32.86 17.21
CA LEU A 105 1.04 -32.64 18.66
C LEU A 105 1.77 -31.33 19.03
N SER A 106 1.30 -30.72 20.11
CA SER A 106 1.07 -29.27 20.11
C SER A 106 1.06 -28.69 21.52
N TYR A 107 1.90 -27.70 21.77
CA TYR A 107 2.08 -27.15 23.11
C TYR A 107 2.62 -25.72 23.09
N MET A 108 2.00 -24.83 23.87
CA MET A 108 2.46 -23.45 24.07
C MET A 108 3.56 -23.43 25.14
N VAL A 109 4.73 -22.89 24.82
CA VAL A 109 5.89 -22.82 25.74
C VAL A 109 6.09 -21.43 26.32
N PHE A 110 5.78 -20.39 25.54
CA PHE A 110 5.65 -18.99 25.98
C PHE A 110 4.34 -18.42 25.42
N PRO A 111 3.78 -17.35 26.00
CA PRO A 111 2.61 -16.69 25.42
C PRO A 111 2.84 -16.36 23.95
N PHE A 112 1.91 -16.78 23.09
CA PHE A 112 2.00 -16.64 21.62
C PHE A 112 3.12 -17.47 20.93
N MET A 113 3.65 -18.53 21.56
CA MET A 113 4.71 -19.38 21.01
C MET A 113 4.47 -20.89 21.26
N TRP A 114 4.56 -21.71 20.20
CA TRP A 114 4.17 -23.13 20.22
C TRP A 114 5.25 -24.06 19.60
N ILE A 115 5.13 -25.40 19.78
CA ILE A 115 6.11 -26.41 19.29
C ILE A 115 5.46 -27.58 18.53
N VAL A 116 5.87 -27.85 17.28
CA VAL A 116 5.31 -28.93 16.42
C VAL A 116 5.94 -30.28 16.60
N LEU A 117 5.10 -31.32 16.68
CA LEU A 117 5.53 -32.71 16.57
C LEU A 117 4.50 -33.52 15.76
N PRO A 118 4.69 -33.76 14.44
CA PRO A 118 5.78 -33.30 13.55
C PRO A 118 5.44 -32.02 12.78
N ALA A 119 6.48 -31.26 12.39
CA ALA A 119 6.39 -29.95 11.73
C ALA A 119 6.05 -29.98 10.23
N GLY A 120 5.39 -28.92 9.75
CA GLY A 120 5.13 -28.60 8.36
C GLY A 120 4.44 -27.24 8.22
N ASP A 121 4.60 -26.54 7.10
CA ASP A 121 3.89 -25.29 6.81
C ASP A 121 3.39 -25.28 5.36
N PRO A 122 2.23 -25.89 5.08
CA PRO A 122 1.69 -25.92 3.73
C PRO A 122 1.03 -24.57 3.39
N ASP A 123 1.64 -23.75 2.54
CA ASP A 123 0.93 -22.63 1.93
C ASP A 123 0.02 -23.18 0.84
N MET A 124 -1.27 -22.82 0.90
CA MET A 124 -2.30 -23.33 0.00
C MET A 124 -2.71 -22.26 -1.01
N GLN A 125 -2.55 -22.55 -2.30
CA GLN A 125 -3.04 -21.70 -3.39
C GLN A 125 -4.23 -22.35 -4.10
N VAL A 126 -5.33 -21.61 -4.27
CA VAL A 126 -6.54 -22.11 -4.96
C VAL A 126 -6.74 -21.34 -6.26
N TYR A 127 -7.01 -22.06 -7.36
CA TYR A 127 -7.18 -21.49 -8.69
C TYR A 127 -8.48 -21.96 -9.37
N CYS A 128 -9.13 -21.03 -10.06
CA CYS A 128 -10.28 -21.28 -10.92
C CYS A 128 -9.88 -21.13 -12.40
N LYS A 129 -10.45 -21.94 -13.30
CA LYS A 129 -10.27 -21.78 -14.74
C LYS A 129 -11.23 -20.69 -15.29
N TYR A 130 -10.89 -19.44 -15.04
CA TYR A 130 -11.68 -18.27 -15.45
C TYR A 130 -11.32 -17.82 -16.87
N ASP A 131 -12.33 -17.68 -17.73
CA ASP A 131 -12.27 -17.18 -19.12
C ASP A 131 -11.07 -17.67 -19.95
N GLY A 132 -10.79 -18.98 -19.85
CA GLY A 132 -9.74 -19.67 -20.60
C GLY A 132 -8.35 -19.62 -19.95
N GLN A 133 -8.14 -18.79 -18.94
CA GLN A 133 -6.90 -18.72 -18.15
C GLN A 133 -7.05 -19.36 -16.77
N TRP A 134 -5.95 -19.46 -16.03
CA TRP A 134 -5.98 -19.80 -14.61
C TRP A 134 -5.96 -18.49 -13.82
N MET A 135 -6.97 -18.29 -12.98
CA MET A 135 -7.06 -17.17 -12.05
C MET A 135 -6.79 -17.70 -10.66
N GLN A 136 -5.85 -17.09 -9.93
CA GLN A 136 -5.66 -17.39 -8.50
C GLN A 136 -6.80 -16.73 -7.72
N VAL A 137 -7.47 -17.53 -6.90
CA VAL A 137 -8.64 -17.13 -6.10
C VAL A 137 -8.20 -16.82 -4.67
N ALA A 138 -7.37 -17.68 -4.11
CA ALA A 138 -6.82 -17.51 -2.76
C ALA A 138 -5.36 -17.97 -2.69
N ALA A 139 -4.63 -17.35 -1.76
CA ALA A 139 -3.41 -17.88 -1.16
C ALA A 139 -3.62 -17.84 0.36
N VAL A 140 -3.20 -18.89 1.05
CA VAL A 140 -3.40 -19.08 2.49
C VAL A 140 -2.10 -19.62 3.08
N ALA A 141 -1.34 -18.74 3.73
CA ALA A 141 -0.01 -19.00 4.30
C ALA A 141 0.00 -18.54 5.77
N PRO A 142 -0.78 -19.15 6.67
CA PRO A 142 -1.08 -18.55 7.97
C PRO A 142 0.07 -18.64 8.99
N ASN A 143 1.25 -19.14 8.58
CA ASN A 143 2.31 -19.62 9.47
C ASN A 143 1.68 -20.62 10.48
N THR A 144 1.17 -21.75 9.94
CA THR A 144 0.56 -22.85 10.74
C THR A 144 1.54 -23.46 11.71
N ASN A 145 2.81 -23.18 11.49
CA ASN A 145 3.79 -23.04 12.52
C ASN A 145 3.42 -21.98 13.59
N GLN A 146 3.91 -20.73 13.54
CA GLN A 146 3.96 -19.77 14.67
C GLN A 146 2.67 -19.70 15.50
N TRP A 147 1.50 -19.76 14.83
CA TRP A 147 0.18 -19.66 15.46
C TRP A 147 -0.51 -21.00 15.68
N GLY A 148 -0.14 -21.97 14.86
CA GLY A 148 -0.48 -23.35 14.98
C GLY A 148 -1.40 -23.88 13.88
N MET A 149 -1.42 -25.21 13.72
CA MET A 149 -2.36 -25.94 12.86
C MET A 149 -3.80 -25.70 13.31
N ASP A 150 -4.38 -24.60 12.82
CA ASP A 150 -5.78 -24.20 12.94
C ASP A 150 -6.51 -24.51 11.61
N PRO A 151 -7.49 -25.43 11.67
CA PRO A 151 -8.57 -25.70 10.72
C PRO A 151 -8.95 -24.63 9.70
N GLU A 152 -9.22 -23.48 10.28
CA GLU A 152 -9.95 -22.38 9.68
C GLU A 152 -8.99 -21.28 9.25
N ALA A 153 -7.86 -21.11 9.95
CA ALA A 153 -6.75 -20.26 9.48
C ALA A 153 -6.08 -20.82 8.22
N LEU A 154 -5.96 -22.17 8.11
CA LEU A 154 -5.51 -22.86 6.90
C LEU A 154 -6.69 -23.25 5.98
N SER A 155 -7.65 -22.32 5.82
CA SER A 155 -8.79 -22.50 4.91
C SER A 155 -8.96 -21.37 3.91
N ALA A 156 -9.26 -21.72 2.66
CA ALA A 156 -9.72 -20.80 1.62
C ALA A 156 -11.24 -20.96 1.47
N LYS A 157 -11.98 -19.88 1.75
CA LYS A 157 -13.44 -19.82 1.68
C LYS A 157 -13.84 -18.85 0.57
N THR A 158 -14.47 -19.34 -0.49
CA THR A 158 -14.69 -18.57 -1.72
C THR A 158 -16.02 -18.90 -2.40
N TYR A 159 -16.60 -17.89 -3.03
CA TYR A 159 -17.60 -18.03 -4.08
C TYR A 159 -17.05 -18.84 -5.28
N VAL A 160 -17.94 -19.57 -5.97
CA VAL A 160 -17.59 -20.38 -7.15
C VAL A 160 -17.70 -19.52 -8.42
N TYR A 161 -16.61 -18.79 -8.70
CA TYR A 161 -16.47 -17.88 -9.86
C TYR A 161 -16.78 -18.50 -11.23
N LYS A 162 -16.47 -19.79 -11.43
CA LYS A 162 -16.83 -20.54 -12.64
C LYS A 162 -16.99 -22.03 -12.31
N SER A 163 -17.95 -22.69 -12.96
CA SER A 163 -18.02 -24.15 -12.99
C SER A 163 -17.07 -24.71 -14.06
N GLY A 164 -16.54 -25.91 -13.86
CA GLY A 164 -15.51 -26.53 -14.69
C GLY A 164 -14.23 -26.84 -13.90
N ALA A 165 -13.07 -26.64 -14.54
CA ALA A 165 -11.76 -26.98 -13.98
C ALA A 165 -11.32 -26.02 -12.87
N TRP A 166 -10.83 -26.59 -11.77
CA TRP A 166 -10.21 -25.91 -10.65
C TRP A 166 -8.91 -26.63 -10.28
N ARG A 167 -8.02 -25.95 -9.57
CA ARG A 167 -6.72 -26.48 -9.15
C ARG A 167 -6.39 -25.99 -7.76
N ILE A 168 -5.75 -26.84 -6.97
CA ILE A 168 -5.10 -26.49 -5.71
C ILE A 168 -3.60 -26.74 -5.84
N GLY A 169 -2.79 -25.83 -5.32
CA GLY A 169 -1.34 -25.96 -5.15
C GLY A 169 -0.98 -25.94 -3.67
N ILE A 170 0.06 -26.68 -3.31
CA ILE A 170 0.71 -26.62 -1.99
C ILE A 170 2.20 -26.31 -2.21
N THR A 171 2.69 -25.23 -1.62
CA THR A 171 4.12 -25.01 -1.30
C THR A 171 4.35 -25.32 0.18
N ASP A 172 5.61 -25.49 0.59
CA ASP A 172 5.91 -25.99 1.92
C ASP A 172 7.29 -25.53 2.40
N THR A 173 7.37 -24.70 3.44
CA THR A 173 8.64 -24.35 4.11
C THR A 173 8.66 -24.81 5.57
N PRO A 174 9.79 -25.30 6.11
CA PRO A 174 9.88 -25.62 7.54
C PRO A 174 9.97 -24.37 8.48
N THR A 175 9.48 -24.44 9.75
CA THR A 175 9.65 -23.57 11.00
C THR A 175 8.46 -22.71 11.47
N GLU A 176 7.94 -22.58 12.71
CA GLU A 176 7.82 -23.28 14.05
C GLU A 176 6.40 -23.10 14.74
N GLY A 177 5.55 -24.12 15.01
CA GLY A 177 4.41 -24.07 16.02
C GLY A 177 3.04 -24.83 15.75
N VAL A 178 2.05 -24.84 16.68
CA VAL A 178 0.82 -25.74 16.62
C VAL A 178 -0.34 -25.59 17.64
N GLN A 179 -1.54 -26.05 17.23
CA GLN A 179 -2.60 -26.68 18.06
C GLN A 179 -2.80 -28.18 17.73
N ARG A 180 -3.43 -29.02 18.58
CA ARG A 180 -3.45 -30.50 18.38
C ARG A 180 -4.49 -30.92 17.35
N TYR A 181 -4.04 -31.55 16.27
CA TYR A 181 -4.90 -32.11 15.24
C TYR A 181 -4.70 -33.63 15.04
N GLY A 182 -5.77 -34.35 14.70
CA GLY A 182 -5.75 -35.79 14.40
C GLY A 182 -5.60 -36.74 15.60
N SER A 183 -5.52 -38.04 15.29
CA SER A 183 -5.37 -39.12 16.27
C SER A 183 -3.90 -39.45 16.56
N TRP A 184 -3.66 -40.06 17.72
CA TRP A 184 -2.33 -40.57 18.10
C TRP A 184 -1.71 -41.52 17.07
N LYS A 185 -2.53 -42.26 16.32
CA LYS A 185 -2.05 -43.19 15.28
C LYS A 185 -1.51 -42.44 14.05
N GLU A 186 -2.17 -41.36 13.64
CA GLU A 186 -1.69 -40.52 12.54
C GLU A 186 -0.45 -39.72 12.96
N ILE A 187 -0.45 -39.12 14.16
CA ILE A 187 0.71 -38.39 14.70
C ILE A 187 1.95 -39.30 14.73
N ILE A 188 1.84 -40.53 15.27
CA ILE A 188 2.94 -41.51 15.28
C ILE A 188 3.34 -41.94 13.85
N SER A 189 2.39 -42.06 12.92
CA SER A 189 2.70 -42.38 11.52
C SER A 189 3.47 -41.25 10.83
N ASN A 190 3.06 -39.99 11.04
CA ASN A 190 3.71 -38.82 10.45
C ASN A 190 5.13 -38.65 11.01
N ILE A 191 5.31 -38.82 12.33
CA ILE A 191 6.64 -38.81 12.98
C ILE A 191 7.55 -39.92 12.42
N ALA A 192 7.00 -41.09 12.05
CA ALA A 192 7.76 -42.22 11.55
C ALA A 192 7.97 -42.26 10.02
N LYS A 193 7.29 -41.41 9.24
CA LYS A 193 7.27 -41.50 7.76
C LYS A 193 7.36 -40.17 7.01
N GLY A 194 7.25 -39.03 7.70
CA GLY A 194 7.03 -37.71 7.10
C GLY A 194 5.55 -37.32 7.09
N VAL A 195 5.26 -36.03 6.93
CA VAL A 195 3.89 -35.48 6.91
C VAL A 195 3.22 -35.71 5.56
N ASN A 196 1.95 -36.13 5.57
CA ASN A 196 1.03 -35.94 4.44
C ASN A 196 0.04 -34.83 4.79
N TYR A 197 -0.09 -33.86 3.89
CA TYR A 197 -1.12 -32.83 3.92
C TYR A 197 -2.43 -33.39 3.36
N ASN A 198 -3.48 -33.26 4.15
CA ASN A 198 -4.85 -33.70 3.87
C ASN A 198 -5.62 -32.49 3.37
N ILE A 199 -6.09 -32.55 2.13
CA ILE A 199 -6.72 -31.42 1.46
C ILE A 199 -8.18 -31.78 1.20
N ASP A 200 -9.06 -31.19 2.00
CA ASP A 200 -10.50 -31.41 1.95
C ASP A 200 -11.18 -30.22 1.28
N ILE A 201 -11.83 -30.45 0.14
CA ILE A 201 -12.55 -29.44 -0.64
C ILE A 201 -14.04 -29.73 -0.59
N SER A 202 -14.78 -28.96 0.21
CA SER A 202 -16.24 -29.02 0.29
C SER A 202 -16.87 -28.04 -0.70
N LEU A 203 -17.70 -28.57 -1.59
CA LEU A 203 -18.50 -27.81 -2.55
C LEU A 203 -19.95 -27.76 -2.08
N TYR A 204 -20.48 -26.55 -1.90
CA TYR A 204 -21.81 -26.28 -1.36
C TYR A 204 -22.79 -25.91 -2.50
N PRO A 205 -23.95 -26.59 -2.61
CA PRO A 205 -24.90 -26.39 -3.70
C PRO A 205 -25.78 -25.14 -3.46
N GLY A 206 -26.19 -24.46 -4.53
CA GLY A 206 -26.91 -23.20 -4.43
C GLY A 206 -27.32 -22.56 -5.77
N SER A 207 -27.86 -21.34 -5.70
CA SER A 207 -28.26 -20.54 -6.86
C SER A 207 -28.03 -19.04 -6.63
N GLU A 208 -27.94 -18.26 -7.72
CA GLU A 208 -27.94 -16.80 -7.64
C GLU A 208 -29.33 -16.19 -7.76
N VAL A 209 -29.48 -15.00 -7.19
CA VAL A 209 -30.59 -14.07 -7.45
C VAL A 209 -30.09 -12.62 -7.42
N GLN A 210 -30.50 -11.82 -8.41
CA GLN A 210 -30.17 -10.39 -8.47
C GLN A 210 -31.04 -9.59 -7.50
N ILE A 211 -30.47 -8.56 -6.89
CA ILE A 211 -31.24 -7.52 -6.19
C ILE A 211 -31.87 -6.63 -7.28
N PRO A 212 -33.21 -6.49 -7.33
CA PRO A 212 -33.89 -5.84 -8.46
C PRO A 212 -33.71 -4.32 -8.47
N ASP A 213 -33.54 -3.69 -7.31
CA ASP A 213 -33.22 -2.27 -7.17
C ASP A 213 -31.70 -2.04 -7.18
N THR A 214 -31.24 -0.95 -7.78
CA THR A 214 -29.83 -0.54 -7.77
C THR A 214 -29.55 0.49 -6.67
N PRO A 215 -28.34 0.50 -6.06
CA PRO A 215 -27.96 1.54 -5.10
C PRO A 215 -27.88 2.93 -5.74
N PRO A 216 -28.36 3.98 -5.06
CA PRO A 216 -28.24 5.36 -5.53
C PRO A 216 -26.84 5.94 -5.23
N PHE A 217 -26.46 7.00 -5.95
CA PHE A 217 -25.33 7.86 -5.54
C PHE A 217 -25.36 8.18 -4.04
N GLY A 218 -24.24 7.99 -3.35
CA GLY A 218 -24.13 8.24 -1.91
C GLY A 218 -24.91 7.25 -1.03
N CYS A 219 -25.02 5.98 -1.48
CA CYS A 219 -25.59 4.87 -0.71
C CYS A 219 -24.70 4.50 0.50
N LYS A 220 -25.29 4.51 1.69
CA LYS A 220 -24.66 4.23 2.98
C LYS A 220 -25.59 3.36 3.85
N ASP A 221 -25.08 2.83 4.96
CA ASP A 221 -25.83 2.14 6.02
C ASP A 221 -26.73 1.03 5.46
N VAL A 222 -26.10 0.06 4.80
CA VAL A 222 -26.79 -0.97 4.02
C VAL A 222 -27.01 -2.22 4.88
N SER A 223 -28.24 -2.73 4.95
CA SER A 223 -28.52 -4.07 5.48
C SER A 223 -29.11 -4.98 4.39
N ILE A 224 -28.72 -6.25 4.40
CA ILE A 224 -29.27 -7.32 3.57
C ILE A 224 -29.49 -8.55 4.46
N LYS A 225 -30.75 -9.00 4.55
CA LYS A 225 -31.21 -10.13 5.37
C LYS A 225 -31.81 -11.22 4.48
N LEU A 226 -31.47 -12.47 4.76
CA LEU A 226 -32.02 -13.67 4.13
C LEU A 226 -32.71 -14.51 5.21
N THR A 227 -34.02 -14.72 5.11
CA THR A 227 -34.82 -15.49 6.08
C THR A 227 -35.49 -16.68 5.38
N TRP A 228 -35.65 -17.82 6.06
CA TRP A 228 -36.28 -19.02 5.46
C TRP A 228 -37.13 -19.83 6.44
N ASP A 229 -38.24 -20.40 5.96
CA ASP A 229 -39.25 -21.07 6.80
C ASP A 229 -38.91 -22.53 7.18
N ASN A 230 -37.85 -23.11 6.62
CA ASN A 230 -37.54 -24.54 6.77
C ASN A 230 -36.49 -24.78 7.88
N PRO A 231 -36.87 -25.32 9.07
CA PRO A 231 -35.96 -25.50 10.20
C PRO A 231 -34.99 -26.69 10.04
N TYR A 232 -35.00 -27.39 8.89
CA TYR A 232 -34.11 -28.50 8.58
C TYR A 232 -33.04 -28.13 7.54
N VAL A 233 -32.79 -26.83 7.35
CA VAL A 233 -31.80 -26.28 6.42
C VAL A 233 -31.16 -25.06 7.05
N HIS A 234 -29.85 -24.97 7.03
CA HIS A 234 -29.08 -23.75 7.24
C HIS A 234 -28.61 -23.24 5.88
N LEU A 235 -28.88 -21.97 5.59
CA LEU A 235 -28.43 -21.31 4.37
C LEU A 235 -27.31 -20.32 4.70
N GLY A 236 -26.33 -20.23 3.81
CA GLY A 236 -25.40 -19.10 3.74
C GLY A 236 -25.66 -18.28 2.48
N PHE A 237 -25.16 -17.05 2.44
CA PHE A 237 -25.09 -16.27 1.21
C PHE A 237 -23.83 -15.40 1.11
N SER A 238 -23.45 -15.10 -0.13
CA SER A 238 -22.42 -14.12 -0.49
C SER A 238 -23.06 -12.97 -1.26
N LEU A 239 -22.70 -11.74 -0.92
CA LEU A 239 -22.95 -10.57 -1.76
C LEU A 239 -21.86 -10.48 -2.83
N ILE A 240 -22.28 -10.57 -4.08
CA ILE A 240 -21.43 -10.45 -5.26
C ILE A 240 -21.66 -9.07 -5.89
N GLY A 241 -20.58 -8.33 -6.11
CA GLY A 241 -20.61 -6.99 -6.68
C GLY A 241 -20.59 -6.98 -8.22
N PRO A 242 -20.74 -5.79 -8.85
CA PRO A 242 -20.87 -5.66 -10.31
C PRO A 242 -19.66 -6.11 -11.15
N GLY A 243 -18.44 -6.15 -10.59
CA GLY A 243 -17.28 -6.76 -11.25
C GLY A 243 -17.19 -8.29 -11.09
N GLY A 244 -18.15 -8.89 -10.37
CA GLY A 244 -18.18 -10.30 -10.02
C GLY A 244 -17.49 -10.64 -8.69
N GLU A 245 -16.89 -9.66 -8.01
CA GLU A 245 -16.15 -9.80 -6.75
C GLU A 245 -17.04 -10.20 -5.57
N GLN A 246 -16.55 -11.08 -4.69
CA GLN A 246 -17.21 -11.45 -3.45
C GLN A 246 -16.94 -10.39 -2.37
N ILE A 247 -17.91 -9.49 -2.15
CA ILE A 247 -17.76 -8.37 -1.22
C ILE A 247 -17.76 -8.85 0.24
N LEU A 248 -18.74 -9.69 0.61
CA LEU A 248 -18.95 -10.18 1.97
C LEU A 248 -19.82 -11.44 1.96
N SER A 249 -19.75 -12.26 3.01
CA SER A 249 -20.59 -13.45 3.16
C SER A 249 -21.07 -13.64 4.60
N ALA A 250 -22.31 -14.15 4.73
CA ALA A 250 -22.84 -14.69 5.97
C ALA A 250 -23.09 -16.19 5.78
N ALA A 251 -22.30 -17.02 6.47
CA ALA A 251 -22.28 -18.47 6.31
C ALA A 251 -22.20 -19.21 7.65
N ASN A 252 -22.81 -18.63 8.69
CA ASN A 252 -22.84 -19.20 10.04
C ASN A 252 -23.90 -20.30 10.15
N GLU A 253 -23.72 -21.29 11.03
CA GLU A 253 -24.77 -22.25 11.40
C GLU A 253 -25.81 -21.57 12.32
N SER A 254 -26.63 -20.70 11.72
CA SER A 254 -27.64 -19.88 12.41
C SER A 254 -28.88 -20.71 12.72
N ALA A 255 -29.07 -21.05 13.99
CA ALA A 255 -30.26 -21.73 14.49
C ALA A 255 -31.54 -20.86 14.48
N GLU A 256 -31.43 -19.58 14.07
CA GLU A 256 -32.53 -18.60 14.11
C GLU A 256 -33.30 -18.49 12.78
N GLY A 257 -32.94 -19.26 11.75
CA GLY A 257 -33.64 -19.29 10.46
C GLY A 257 -33.39 -18.09 9.55
N TYR A 258 -32.34 -17.29 9.84
CA TYR A 258 -31.90 -16.19 8.99
C TYR A 258 -30.37 -16.00 8.99
N GLN A 259 -29.88 -15.31 7.96
CA GLN A 259 -28.56 -14.67 7.88
C GLN A 259 -28.77 -13.16 7.66
N GLU A 260 -27.81 -12.34 8.08
CA GLU A 260 -27.83 -10.89 7.81
C GLU A 260 -26.40 -10.37 7.64
N ILE A 261 -26.23 -9.42 6.72
CA ILE A 261 -25.01 -8.62 6.59
C ILE A 261 -25.36 -7.13 6.64
N HIS A 262 -24.48 -6.36 7.28
CA HIS A 262 -24.48 -4.90 7.24
C HIS A 262 -23.20 -4.42 6.55
N LEU A 263 -23.28 -3.38 5.74
CA LEU A 263 -22.15 -2.74 5.04
C LEU A 263 -22.24 -1.21 5.24
N ASP A 264 -21.10 -0.53 5.29
CA ASP A 264 -21.06 0.92 5.45
C ASP A 264 -21.56 1.66 4.21
N LEU A 265 -21.40 1.07 3.02
CA LEU A 265 -21.74 1.65 1.71
C LEU A 265 -21.96 0.60 0.61
N LEU A 266 -22.54 1.03 -0.50
CA LEU A 266 -22.48 0.37 -1.81
C LEU A 266 -22.23 1.42 -2.91
N GLY A 267 -21.59 1.02 -4.01
CA GLY A 267 -21.41 1.87 -5.20
C GLY A 267 -22.60 1.86 -6.17
N GLU A 268 -22.64 2.81 -7.10
CA GLU A 268 -23.64 2.81 -8.18
C GLU A 268 -23.39 1.65 -9.18
N CYS A 269 -24.44 1.16 -9.83
CA CYS A 269 -24.35 0.19 -10.93
C CYS A 269 -24.32 0.88 -12.31
N LEU A 270 -23.68 0.29 -13.31
CA LEU A 270 -23.95 0.66 -14.71
C LEU A 270 -25.35 0.18 -15.16
N PRO A 271 -25.93 0.75 -16.23
CA PRO A 271 -27.23 0.31 -16.74
C PRO A 271 -27.24 -1.19 -17.13
N GLY A 272 -27.99 -1.98 -16.36
CA GLY A 272 -28.08 -3.44 -16.53
C GLY A 272 -27.19 -4.26 -15.59
N GLU A 273 -26.33 -3.63 -14.79
CA GLU A 273 -25.61 -4.28 -13.69
C GLU A 273 -26.45 -4.30 -12.41
N HIS A 274 -26.34 -5.39 -11.64
CA HIS A 274 -27.05 -5.57 -10.37
C HIS A 274 -26.14 -6.28 -9.36
N TYR A 275 -26.18 -5.85 -8.11
CA TYR A 275 -25.65 -6.64 -7.00
C TYR A 275 -26.41 -7.95 -6.91
N THR A 276 -25.70 -9.05 -6.67
CA THR A 276 -26.23 -10.40 -6.76
C THR A 276 -26.00 -11.16 -5.47
N LEU A 277 -27.01 -11.88 -4.98
CA LEU A 277 -26.90 -12.77 -3.84
C LEU A 277 -26.67 -14.20 -4.34
N SER A 278 -25.53 -14.77 -4.00
CA SER A 278 -25.22 -16.18 -4.22
C SER A 278 -25.58 -16.96 -2.97
N ILE A 279 -26.67 -17.73 -3.01
CA ILE A 279 -27.30 -18.39 -1.86
C ILE A 279 -27.02 -19.90 -1.93
N PHE A 280 -26.53 -20.49 -0.84
CA PHE A 280 -26.08 -21.88 -0.79
C PHE A 280 -26.53 -22.59 0.50
N ALA A 281 -26.79 -23.89 0.44
CA ALA A 281 -27.06 -24.70 1.63
C ALA A 281 -25.77 -25.12 2.32
N LEU A 282 -25.75 -25.04 3.65
CA LEU A 282 -24.65 -25.48 4.51
C LEU A 282 -24.80 -26.94 4.96
N ASP A 283 -26.02 -27.49 4.91
CA ASP A 283 -26.33 -28.91 5.13
C ASP A 283 -26.65 -29.67 3.84
N ASP A 284 -26.78 -30.99 3.97
CA ASP A 284 -27.01 -31.94 2.89
C ASP A 284 -28.49 -32.03 2.43
N PHE A 285 -29.11 -30.87 2.20
CA PHE A 285 -30.50 -30.69 1.76
C PHE A 285 -30.67 -30.87 0.24
N GLN A 286 -31.75 -31.54 -0.16
CA GLN A 286 -32.22 -31.59 -1.56
C GLN A 286 -33.73 -31.34 -1.59
N GLY A 287 -34.17 -30.41 -2.43
CA GLY A 287 -35.56 -29.99 -2.54
C GLY A 287 -35.71 -28.51 -2.88
N THR A 288 -36.87 -27.94 -2.58
CA THR A 288 -37.12 -26.49 -2.74
C THR A 288 -37.52 -25.88 -1.42
N THR A 289 -36.95 -24.74 -1.07
CA THR A 289 -37.36 -23.94 0.08
C THR A 289 -37.69 -22.51 -0.37
N ASN A 290 -38.65 -21.88 0.28
CA ASN A 290 -38.88 -20.46 0.10
C ASN A 290 -37.88 -19.69 0.96
N VAL A 291 -37.34 -18.61 0.41
CA VAL A 291 -36.52 -17.65 1.15
C VAL A 291 -37.08 -16.25 0.92
N LYS A 292 -37.12 -15.43 1.96
CA LYS A 292 -37.43 -14.00 1.87
C LYS A 292 -36.11 -13.23 1.91
N ILE A 293 -35.92 -12.33 0.96
CA ILE A 293 -34.79 -11.42 0.92
C ILE A 293 -35.31 -10.03 1.26
N GLU A 294 -34.72 -9.40 2.27
CA GLU A 294 -35.08 -8.07 2.76
C GLU A 294 -33.82 -7.20 2.75
N TYR A 295 -33.92 -5.96 2.26
CA TYR A 295 -32.77 -5.07 2.19
C TYR A 295 -33.18 -3.61 2.37
N SER A 296 -32.24 -2.81 2.87
CA SER A 296 -32.42 -1.38 3.09
C SER A 296 -31.10 -0.62 3.01
N TRP A 297 -31.17 0.67 2.68
CA TRP A 297 -30.02 1.57 2.62
C TRP A 297 -30.44 3.05 2.74
N HIS A 298 -29.49 3.91 3.10
CA HIS A 298 -29.68 5.35 3.20
C HIS A 298 -28.98 6.09 2.04
N GLN A 299 -29.65 7.07 1.41
CA GLN A 299 -28.97 8.08 0.60
C GLN A 299 -28.63 9.30 1.48
N LYS A 300 -27.35 9.43 1.83
CA LYS A 300 -26.85 10.54 2.68
C LYS A 300 -26.36 11.77 1.89
N VAL A 301 -26.03 11.60 0.62
CA VAL A 301 -25.50 12.65 -0.27
C VAL A 301 -26.27 12.64 -1.59
N GLU A 302 -26.57 13.81 -2.16
CA GLU A 302 -27.19 13.92 -3.49
C GLU A 302 -26.13 14.19 -4.56
N LYS A 303 -26.30 13.62 -5.77
CA LYS A 303 -25.31 13.70 -6.87
C LYS A 303 -24.91 15.13 -7.25
N LYS A 304 -25.75 16.13 -6.98
CA LYS A 304 -25.44 17.56 -7.14
C LYS A 304 -24.26 18.07 -6.27
N GLU A 305 -24.03 17.49 -5.08
CA GLU A 305 -22.88 17.79 -4.21
C GLU A 305 -21.61 17.30 -4.93
N GLY A 306 -21.63 16.08 -5.45
CA GLY A 306 -20.58 15.54 -6.33
C GLY A 306 -20.35 16.37 -7.59
N ASN A 307 -21.38 16.64 -8.40
CA ASN A 307 -21.29 17.40 -9.66
C ASN A 307 -20.63 18.78 -9.46
N ALA A 308 -20.97 19.49 -8.38
CA ALA A 308 -20.40 20.79 -8.04
C ALA A 308 -18.94 20.67 -7.56
N LEU A 309 -18.61 19.66 -6.74
CA LEU A 309 -17.25 19.41 -6.28
C LEU A 309 -16.33 19.01 -7.45
N SER A 310 -16.80 18.17 -8.38
CA SER A 310 -16.08 17.86 -9.62
C SER A 310 -15.92 19.10 -10.50
N SER A 311 -16.96 19.94 -10.62
CA SER A 311 -16.88 21.17 -11.43
C SER A 311 -15.83 22.15 -10.90
N ALA A 312 -15.67 22.23 -9.58
CA ALA A 312 -14.61 23.01 -8.95
C ALA A 312 -13.22 22.38 -9.15
N ALA A 313 -13.10 21.07 -8.94
CA ALA A 313 -11.84 20.35 -9.00
C ALA A 313 -11.24 20.32 -10.42
N GLU A 314 -11.99 19.81 -11.39
CA GLU A 314 -11.59 19.80 -12.80
C GLU A 314 -11.47 21.22 -13.38
N GLY A 315 -12.30 22.16 -12.90
CA GLY A 315 -12.18 23.57 -13.21
C GLY A 315 -10.84 24.18 -12.77
N ALA A 316 -10.32 23.80 -11.60
CA ALA A 316 -9.03 24.25 -11.09
C ALA A 316 -7.85 23.63 -11.85
N ILE A 317 -7.93 22.35 -12.21
CA ILE A 317 -6.91 21.67 -13.03
C ILE A 317 -6.86 22.31 -14.43
N LEU A 318 -8.03 22.49 -15.06
CA LEU A 318 -8.15 23.16 -16.35
C LEU A 318 -7.67 24.63 -16.30
N ALA A 319 -7.90 25.34 -15.19
CA ALA A 319 -7.40 26.70 -14.98
C ALA A 319 -5.87 26.74 -14.86
N SER A 320 -5.27 25.77 -14.15
CA SER A 320 -3.82 25.60 -13.99
C SER A 320 -3.14 25.39 -15.35
N ILE A 321 -3.52 24.34 -16.09
CA ILE A 321 -2.89 24.00 -17.38
C ILE A 321 -3.11 25.08 -18.47
N LEU A 322 -4.18 25.88 -18.34
CA LEU A 322 -4.42 27.02 -19.22
C LEU A 322 -3.71 28.30 -18.77
N ASN A 323 -3.11 28.37 -17.58
CA ASN A 323 -2.67 29.63 -16.94
C ASN A 323 -3.77 30.72 -17.00
N ALA A 324 -4.94 30.39 -16.45
CA ALA A 324 -6.14 31.23 -16.49
C ALA A 324 -6.74 31.40 -15.08
N PRO A 325 -7.38 32.54 -14.77
CA PRO A 325 -8.12 32.70 -13.53
C PRO A 325 -9.31 31.73 -13.48
N LEU A 326 -9.48 31.09 -12.31
CA LEU A 326 -10.69 30.33 -11.97
C LEU A 326 -11.68 31.24 -11.27
N LEU A 327 -12.92 31.25 -11.75
CA LEU A 327 -14.05 31.95 -11.15
C LEU A 327 -15.23 31.00 -10.94
N TYR A 328 -16.14 31.38 -10.05
CA TYR A 328 -17.28 30.54 -9.66
C TYR A 328 -18.63 31.23 -9.89
N ILE A 329 -19.65 30.45 -10.26
CA ILE A 329 -21.06 30.87 -10.33
C ILE A 329 -21.95 29.79 -9.68
N SER A 330 -23.24 30.08 -9.45
CA SER A 330 -24.21 29.04 -9.05
C SER A 330 -25.08 28.59 -10.20
N SER A 331 -25.81 27.49 -10.02
CA SER A 331 -26.82 27.00 -10.98
C SER A 331 -27.89 28.05 -11.33
N SER A 332 -28.10 29.02 -10.43
CA SER A 332 -29.25 29.93 -10.39
C SER A 332 -28.88 31.42 -10.38
N ILE A 333 -27.63 31.80 -10.10
CA ILE A 333 -27.18 33.19 -9.98
C ILE A 333 -25.73 33.33 -10.50
N ILE A 334 -25.46 34.40 -11.29
CA ILE A 334 -24.10 34.88 -11.51
C ILE A 334 -23.75 35.88 -10.39
N PRO A 335 -22.73 35.60 -9.53
CA PRO A 335 -22.32 36.53 -8.49
C PRO A 335 -21.76 37.83 -9.08
N LYS A 336 -22.06 38.98 -8.46
CA LYS A 336 -21.56 40.28 -8.94
C LYS A 336 -20.03 40.34 -8.97
N SER A 337 -19.37 39.75 -7.97
CA SER A 337 -17.89 39.62 -7.92
C SER A 337 -17.32 38.93 -9.17
N THR A 338 -17.98 37.86 -9.63
CA THR A 338 -17.60 37.14 -10.85
C THR A 338 -17.82 37.98 -12.11
N ILE A 339 -18.92 38.73 -12.20
CA ILE A 339 -19.18 39.65 -13.33
C ILE A 339 -18.14 40.78 -13.37
N ASP A 340 -17.85 41.38 -12.22
CA ASP A 340 -16.88 42.47 -12.12
C ASP A 340 -15.47 41.97 -12.44
N ALA A 341 -15.04 40.82 -11.90
CA ALA A 341 -13.73 40.23 -12.20
C ALA A 341 -13.55 39.86 -13.68
N LEU A 342 -14.57 39.30 -14.33
CA LEU A 342 -14.56 39.05 -15.79
C LEU A 342 -14.35 40.34 -16.60
N ARG A 343 -14.88 41.48 -16.12
CA ARG A 343 -14.76 42.79 -16.78
C ARG A 343 -13.41 43.45 -16.54
N GLU A 344 -12.96 43.53 -15.29
CA GLU A 344 -11.67 44.12 -14.91
C GLU A 344 -10.51 43.39 -15.60
N LEU A 345 -10.50 42.06 -15.57
CA LEU A 345 -9.45 41.26 -16.22
C LEU A 345 -9.52 41.29 -17.76
N GLY A 346 -10.57 41.86 -18.35
CA GLY A 346 -10.72 41.97 -19.81
C GLY A 346 -11.12 40.67 -20.50
N VAL A 347 -11.77 39.73 -19.79
CA VAL A 347 -12.02 38.36 -20.26
C VAL A 347 -12.95 38.36 -21.46
N ARG A 348 -12.46 37.81 -22.57
CA ARG A 348 -13.21 37.71 -23.85
C ARG A 348 -13.88 36.35 -24.03
N THR A 349 -13.30 35.29 -23.46
CA THR A 349 -13.81 33.92 -23.57
C THR A 349 -13.77 33.16 -22.26
N ILE A 350 -14.71 32.24 -22.03
CA ILE A 350 -14.68 31.33 -20.88
C ILE A 350 -14.76 29.86 -21.29
N TYR A 351 -14.13 29.02 -20.48
CA TYR A 351 -14.38 27.59 -20.42
C TYR A 351 -15.35 27.36 -19.26
N LEU A 352 -16.57 26.90 -19.54
CA LEU A 352 -17.62 26.70 -18.53
C LEU A 352 -17.64 25.25 -18.07
N VAL A 353 -17.41 24.98 -16.78
CA VAL A 353 -17.48 23.65 -16.19
C VAL A 353 -18.79 23.53 -15.42
N SER A 354 -19.73 22.74 -15.94
CA SER A 354 -21.12 22.63 -15.47
C SER A 354 -21.57 21.17 -15.53
N ILE A 355 -20.88 20.30 -14.79
CA ILE A 355 -21.11 18.85 -14.81
C ILE A 355 -22.59 18.54 -14.54
N ASP A 356 -23.13 17.57 -15.30
CA ASP A 356 -24.54 17.15 -15.30
C ASP A 356 -25.53 18.26 -15.77
N GLY A 357 -25.03 19.22 -16.56
CA GLY A 357 -25.85 20.27 -17.18
C GLY A 357 -26.55 21.19 -16.17
N CYS A 358 -26.01 21.31 -14.95
CA CYS A 358 -26.70 21.90 -13.80
C CYS A 358 -26.99 23.42 -13.91
N LEU A 359 -26.37 24.14 -14.85
CA LEU A 359 -26.60 25.57 -15.05
C LEU A 359 -27.98 25.87 -15.66
N SER A 360 -28.80 26.68 -14.98
CA SER A 360 -30.11 27.05 -15.49
C SER A 360 -30.04 27.91 -16.76
N LYS A 361 -30.98 27.68 -17.69
CA LYS A 361 -31.01 28.34 -19.01
C LYS A 361 -31.01 29.87 -18.95
N ASN A 362 -31.58 30.46 -17.90
CA ASN A 362 -31.59 31.91 -17.71
C ASN A 362 -30.18 32.43 -17.41
N VAL A 363 -29.47 31.80 -16.47
CA VAL A 363 -28.08 32.12 -16.10
C VAL A 363 -27.14 31.87 -17.27
N LYS A 364 -27.31 30.76 -18.00
CA LYS A 364 -26.56 30.43 -19.22
C LYS A 364 -26.74 31.48 -20.33
N ASN A 365 -27.94 32.05 -20.49
CA ASN A 365 -28.20 33.14 -21.43
C ASN A 365 -27.62 34.49 -20.94
N GLU A 366 -27.73 34.79 -19.65
CA GLU A 366 -27.15 36.00 -19.03
C GLU A 366 -25.62 36.00 -19.15
N LEU A 367 -24.98 34.87 -18.84
CA LEU A 367 -23.52 34.70 -18.94
C LEU A 367 -23.03 34.90 -20.38
N ASN A 368 -23.72 34.33 -21.37
CA ASN A 368 -23.42 34.55 -22.79
C ASN A 368 -23.62 36.01 -23.26
N SER A 369 -24.40 36.82 -22.53
CA SER A 369 -24.53 38.26 -22.81
C SER A 369 -23.39 39.10 -22.23
N ILE A 370 -22.61 38.53 -21.30
CA ILE A 370 -21.47 39.17 -20.63
C ILE A 370 -20.16 38.74 -21.29
N VAL A 371 -19.98 37.44 -21.56
CA VAL A 371 -18.74 36.86 -22.08
C VAL A 371 -19.02 35.65 -22.98
N LYS A 372 -18.19 35.42 -23.99
CA LYS A 372 -18.38 34.29 -24.92
C LYS A 372 -17.97 32.96 -24.28
N ILE A 373 -18.90 32.02 -24.17
CA ILE A 373 -18.53 30.61 -23.89
C ILE A 373 -17.76 30.06 -25.10
N LYS A 374 -16.54 29.56 -24.86
CA LYS A 374 -15.67 28.94 -25.88
C LYS A 374 -15.89 27.44 -25.95
N LYS A 375 -15.98 26.79 -24.79
CA LYS A 375 -16.38 25.40 -24.59
C LYS A 375 -17.11 25.29 -23.25
N GLU A 376 -18.01 24.33 -23.17
CA GLU A 376 -18.79 24.00 -21.98
C GLU A 376 -18.66 22.50 -21.74
N TYR A 377 -18.42 22.10 -20.50
CA TYR A 377 -18.24 20.71 -20.09
C TYR A 377 -19.44 20.30 -19.23
N GLU A 378 -20.32 19.49 -19.81
CA GLU A 378 -21.47 18.89 -19.10
C GLU A 378 -21.15 17.45 -18.63
N GLY A 379 -20.10 16.80 -19.14
CA GLY A 379 -19.69 15.43 -18.78
C GLY A 379 -18.22 15.29 -18.38
N LEU A 380 -17.94 14.41 -17.40
CA LEU A 380 -16.60 14.22 -16.83
C LEU A 380 -15.56 13.71 -17.84
N SER A 381 -15.89 12.66 -18.60
CA SER A 381 -14.98 12.11 -19.63
C SER A 381 -14.57 13.13 -20.70
N GLU A 382 -15.36 14.19 -20.93
CA GLU A 382 -14.99 15.26 -21.87
C GLU A 382 -13.92 16.19 -21.29
N ILE A 383 -14.08 16.64 -20.03
CA ILE A 383 -13.06 17.48 -19.39
C ILE A 383 -11.79 16.69 -19.07
N TYR A 384 -11.92 15.40 -18.72
CA TYR A 384 -10.78 14.49 -18.54
C TYR A 384 -9.94 14.38 -19.83
N LYS A 385 -10.62 14.19 -20.98
CA LYS A 385 -9.94 14.13 -22.27
C LYS A 385 -9.31 15.47 -22.65
N ASP A 386 -10.01 16.59 -22.48
CA ASP A 386 -9.44 17.90 -22.79
C ASP A 386 -8.21 18.23 -21.93
N ILE A 387 -8.23 17.91 -20.64
CA ILE A 387 -7.08 18.12 -19.74
C ILE A 387 -5.88 17.29 -20.21
N THR A 388 -6.07 15.98 -20.42
CA THR A 388 -5.00 15.06 -20.85
C THR A 388 -4.53 15.27 -22.30
N ASP A 389 -5.37 15.83 -23.18
CA ASP A 389 -4.99 16.32 -24.51
C ASP A 389 -4.14 17.61 -24.44
N ILE A 390 -4.40 18.49 -23.46
CA ILE A 390 -3.71 19.79 -23.29
C ILE A 390 -2.36 19.62 -22.59
N SER A 391 -2.28 18.79 -21.55
CA SER A 391 -1.02 18.52 -20.84
C SER A 391 -0.16 17.46 -21.51
N GLY A 392 -0.78 16.53 -22.26
CA GLY A 392 -0.16 15.33 -22.80
C GLY A 392 -0.11 14.15 -21.82
N GLN A 393 -0.38 14.38 -20.53
CA GLN A 393 -0.18 13.40 -19.47
C GLN A 393 -1.33 12.38 -19.34
N ASN A 394 -1.12 11.33 -18.54
CA ASN A 394 -2.13 10.29 -18.26
C ASN A 394 -2.09 9.73 -16.83
N ASP A 395 -1.43 10.43 -15.91
CA ASP A 395 -1.36 10.08 -14.48
C ASP A 395 -2.77 10.05 -13.87
N VAL A 396 -2.98 9.22 -12.84
CA VAL A 396 -4.30 8.96 -12.28
C VAL A 396 -4.36 9.36 -10.81
N ILE A 397 -5.02 10.49 -10.51
CA ILE A 397 -5.19 10.96 -9.13
C ILE A 397 -6.56 10.51 -8.61
N PHE A 398 -6.59 9.60 -7.64
CA PHE A 398 -7.84 9.13 -7.01
C PHE A 398 -8.15 9.88 -5.70
N THR A 399 -9.42 10.19 -5.47
CA THR A 399 -9.93 10.76 -4.20
C THR A 399 -11.43 10.42 -4.04
N THR A 400 -12.00 10.73 -2.87
CA THR A 400 -13.44 10.60 -2.59
C THR A 400 -14.05 11.94 -2.13
N ILE A 401 -15.38 12.07 -2.23
CA ILE A 401 -16.17 13.13 -1.54
C ILE A 401 -16.54 12.76 -0.10
N ASP A 402 -16.24 11.55 0.37
CA ASP A 402 -16.41 11.20 1.78
C ASP A 402 -15.52 12.11 2.65
N PRO A 403 -16.05 12.66 3.76
CA PRO A 403 -15.25 13.41 4.72
C PRO A 403 -14.46 12.44 5.61
N TRP A 404 -13.23 12.83 5.98
CA TRP A 404 -12.30 12.01 6.75
C TRP A 404 -12.95 11.24 7.91
N THR A 405 -12.89 9.91 7.83
CA THR A 405 -13.24 8.97 8.89
C THR A 405 -12.15 8.99 9.96
N TYR A 406 -12.43 9.67 11.08
CA TYR A 406 -11.52 9.73 12.22
C TYR A 406 -11.51 8.40 13.00
N TRP A 407 -10.42 8.19 13.73
CA TRP A 407 -10.14 6.98 14.50
C TRP A 407 -9.29 7.32 15.73
N TYR A 408 -9.26 6.43 16.71
CA TYR A 408 -8.49 6.61 17.94
C TYR A 408 -7.27 5.70 17.97
N VAL A 409 -6.12 6.25 18.37
CA VAL A 409 -4.79 5.59 18.33
C VAL A 409 -4.76 4.25 19.08
N ALA A 410 -5.47 4.17 20.21
CA ALA A 410 -5.56 2.95 21.02
C ALA A 410 -6.62 1.94 20.55
N GLU A 411 -7.51 2.31 19.61
CA GLU A 411 -8.60 1.45 19.13
C GLU A 411 -8.38 0.88 17.72
N GLY A 412 -7.50 1.47 16.91
CA GLY A 412 -7.08 0.93 15.60
C GLY A 412 -8.16 0.81 14.51
N LYS A 413 -9.34 1.40 14.73
CA LYS A 413 -10.54 1.28 13.89
C LYS A 413 -11.24 2.63 13.67
N ALA A 414 -12.05 2.72 12.63
CA ALA A 414 -12.95 3.85 12.37
C ALA A 414 -13.87 4.18 13.58
N ALA A 415 -14.09 5.48 13.82
CA ALA A 415 -14.86 5.99 14.95
C ALA A 415 -15.88 7.11 14.60
N GLY A 416 -15.90 7.59 13.34
CA GLY A 416 -16.93 8.50 12.82
C GLY A 416 -16.40 9.46 11.73
N GLU A 417 -17.30 10.20 11.07
CA GLU A 417 -16.97 11.18 10.03
C GLU A 417 -16.62 12.57 10.60
N LYS A 418 -15.61 13.24 10.05
CA LYS A 418 -15.30 14.65 10.34
C LYS A 418 -15.92 15.60 9.32
N LYS A 419 -17.18 16.02 9.55
CA LYS A 419 -17.95 16.91 8.66
C LYS A 419 -17.12 18.08 8.06
N LYS A 420 -17.20 18.25 6.73
CA LYS A 420 -16.46 19.21 5.87
C LYS A 420 -14.93 19.03 5.83
N ALA A 421 -14.34 17.95 6.35
CA ALA A 421 -12.92 17.64 6.19
C ALA A 421 -12.68 16.70 4.99
N PHE A 422 -12.62 17.26 3.78
CA PHE A 422 -12.47 16.50 2.53
C PHE A 422 -11.03 16.44 2.02
N TYR A 423 -10.69 15.38 1.27
CA TYR A 423 -9.40 15.21 0.60
C TYR A 423 -9.28 15.94 -0.76
N LEU A 424 -10.41 16.43 -1.29
CA LEU A 424 -10.51 17.07 -2.60
C LEU A 424 -9.52 18.23 -2.81
N GLY A 425 -9.25 19.03 -1.78
CA GLY A 425 -8.29 20.15 -1.86
C GLY A 425 -6.87 19.69 -2.25
N PRO A 426 -6.19 18.88 -1.42
CA PRO A 426 -4.88 18.34 -1.76
C PRO A 426 -4.88 17.42 -3.00
N ALA A 427 -5.96 16.67 -3.24
CA ALA A 427 -6.09 15.85 -4.45
C ALA A 427 -6.09 16.72 -5.74
N THR A 428 -6.89 17.79 -5.75
CA THR A 428 -6.94 18.76 -6.86
C THR A 428 -5.60 19.48 -7.02
N TYR A 429 -4.90 19.78 -5.93
CA TYR A 429 -3.59 20.46 -6.00
C TYR A 429 -2.50 19.58 -6.62
N VAL A 430 -2.42 18.28 -6.27
CA VAL A 430 -1.47 17.37 -6.93
C VAL A 430 -1.89 17.07 -8.37
N ALA A 431 -3.18 16.86 -8.64
CA ALA A 431 -3.70 16.71 -10.01
C ALA A 431 -3.35 17.92 -10.90
N ALA A 432 -3.44 19.15 -10.35
CA ALA A 432 -3.04 20.38 -11.03
C ALA A 432 -1.52 20.60 -11.15
N HIS A 433 -0.69 19.85 -10.40
CA HIS A 433 0.78 19.80 -10.55
C HIS A 433 1.19 18.86 -11.68
N HIS A 434 0.63 17.65 -11.71
CA HIS A 434 0.82 16.68 -12.79
C HIS A 434 0.17 17.17 -14.10
N GLY A 435 -0.88 18.00 -14.01
CA GLY A 435 -1.67 18.43 -15.16
C GLY A 435 -2.62 17.35 -15.67
N SER A 436 -3.08 16.46 -14.77
CA SER A 436 -3.98 15.36 -15.07
C SER A 436 -5.28 15.48 -14.23
N PRO A 437 -6.42 14.89 -14.66
CA PRO A 437 -7.69 14.94 -13.92
C PRO A 437 -7.65 14.32 -12.53
N VAL A 438 -8.66 14.64 -11.70
CA VAL A 438 -8.88 14.00 -10.41
C VAL A 438 -10.12 13.11 -10.43
N LEU A 439 -9.88 11.80 -10.41
CA LEU A 439 -10.91 10.78 -10.40
C LEU A 439 -11.53 10.67 -9.00
N ILE A 440 -12.57 11.47 -8.78
CA ILE A 440 -13.48 11.36 -7.65
C ILE A 440 -14.26 10.03 -7.79
N VAL A 441 -13.85 9.00 -7.04
CA VAL A 441 -14.33 7.61 -7.21
C VAL A 441 -15.85 7.47 -7.10
N ASP A 442 -16.49 8.28 -6.26
CA ASP A 442 -17.94 8.31 -6.03
C ASP A 442 -18.75 8.71 -7.28
N MET A 443 -18.13 9.40 -8.24
CA MET A 443 -18.80 9.93 -9.43
C MET A 443 -18.99 8.89 -10.54
N HIS A 444 -18.36 7.72 -10.42
CA HIS A 444 -18.27 6.70 -11.45
C HIS A 444 -18.78 5.36 -10.92
N PRO A 445 -19.82 4.74 -11.53
CA PRO A 445 -20.31 3.42 -11.12
C PRO A 445 -19.23 2.34 -11.11
N GLU A 446 -18.32 2.36 -12.09
CA GLU A 446 -17.22 1.38 -12.19
C GLU A 446 -16.27 1.44 -10.99
N LEU A 447 -15.90 2.65 -10.55
CA LEU A 447 -14.95 2.87 -9.45
C LEU A 447 -15.64 2.74 -8.09
N SER A 448 -16.81 3.36 -7.92
CA SER A 448 -17.55 3.33 -6.65
C SER A 448 -18.01 1.91 -6.28
N SER A 449 -18.32 1.04 -7.25
CA SER A 449 -18.65 -0.36 -6.96
C SER A 449 -17.42 -1.19 -6.61
N ALA A 450 -16.29 -0.98 -7.31
CA ALA A 450 -15.03 -1.66 -7.00
C ALA A 450 -14.49 -1.30 -5.60
N LEU A 451 -14.64 -0.02 -5.20
CA LEU A 451 -14.24 0.49 -3.89
C LEU A 451 -14.87 -0.26 -2.70
N VAL A 452 -16.09 -0.79 -2.88
CA VAL A 452 -16.85 -1.44 -1.79
C VAL A 452 -16.03 -2.53 -1.11
N TRP A 453 -15.46 -3.46 -1.88
CA TRP A 453 -14.66 -4.55 -1.31
C TRP A 453 -13.42 -4.02 -0.57
N HIS A 454 -12.65 -3.10 -1.17
CA HIS A 454 -11.43 -2.56 -0.52
C HIS A 454 -11.74 -1.86 0.81
N ASN A 455 -12.85 -1.11 0.88
CA ASN A 455 -13.28 -0.41 2.10
C ASN A 455 -13.79 -1.36 3.17
N GLU A 456 -14.66 -2.32 2.79
CA GLU A 456 -15.21 -3.32 3.72
C GLU A 456 -14.13 -4.27 4.25
N PHE A 457 -13.27 -4.78 3.36
CA PHE A 457 -12.12 -5.59 3.72
C PHE A 457 -11.19 -4.87 4.70
N TRP A 458 -10.80 -3.61 4.40
CA TRP A 458 -9.87 -2.89 5.26
C TRP A 458 -10.48 -2.58 6.65
N LYS A 459 -11.70 -2.06 6.70
CA LYS A 459 -12.41 -1.72 7.96
C LYS A 459 -12.58 -2.94 8.87
N ARG A 460 -12.87 -4.11 8.29
CA ARG A 460 -13.04 -5.38 9.04
C ARG A 460 -11.71 -6.00 9.46
N SER A 461 -10.67 -5.90 8.62
CA SER A 461 -9.36 -6.52 8.89
C SER A 461 -8.44 -5.70 9.79
N THR A 462 -8.59 -4.36 9.90
CA THR A 462 -7.53 -3.48 10.45
C THR A 462 -6.93 -3.93 11.79
N ASN A 463 -7.77 -4.38 12.73
CA ASN A 463 -7.33 -4.84 14.05
C ASN A 463 -6.88 -6.31 14.09
N ASN A 464 -7.26 -7.13 13.10
CA ASN A 464 -6.95 -8.57 13.02
C ASN A 464 -6.04 -8.94 11.85
N ARG A 465 -5.38 -7.96 11.22
CA ARG A 465 -4.59 -8.08 9.98
C ARG A 465 -3.31 -8.93 10.09
N VAL A 466 -3.09 -9.62 11.21
CA VAL A 466 -2.15 -10.76 11.30
C VAL A 466 -2.73 -11.98 10.56
N TYR A 467 -4.04 -12.20 10.68
CA TYR A 467 -4.74 -13.41 10.25
C TYR A 467 -5.70 -13.18 9.07
N VAL A 468 -5.74 -11.95 8.52
CA VAL A 468 -6.68 -11.53 7.48
C VAL A 468 -5.94 -10.70 6.43
N LEU A 469 -5.68 -11.33 5.28
CA LEU A 469 -4.91 -10.80 4.15
C LEU A 469 -5.83 -10.48 2.94
N PRO A 470 -5.39 -9.63 2.00
CA PRO A 470 -6.16 -9.34 0.77
C PRO A 470 -6.41 -10.61 -0.04
N THR A 471 -7.68 -10.90 -0.37
CA THR A 471 -8.05 -12.09 -1.14
C THR A 471 -7.81 -11.88 -2.64
N VAL A 472 -7.33 -12.91 -3.33
CA VAL A 472 -6.64 -12.75 -4.64
C VAL A 472 -7.63 -12.54 -5.78
N SER A 473 -8.78 -13.21 -5.76
CA SER A 473 -9.85 -13.03 -6.75
C SER A 473 -10.44 -11.62 -6.73
N GLU A 474 -10.65 -11.04 -5.55
CA GLU A 474 -11.33 -9.77 -5.37
C GLU A 474 -10.39 -8.62 -5.76
N MET A 475 -9.11 -8.70 -5.38
CA MET A 475 -8.05 -7.85 -5.90
C MET A 475 -7.99 -7.90 -7.44
N TYR A 476 -7.98 -9.09 -8.05
CA TYR A 476 -7.97 -9.22 -9.50
C TYR A 476 -9.20 -8.58 -10.16
N LEU A 477 -10.42 -8.89 -9.70
CA LEU A 477 -11.66 -8.45 -10.35
C LEU A 477 -11.92 -6.96 -10.18
N THR A 478 -11.69 -6.40 -8.98
CA THR A 478 -11.80 -4.95 -8.73
C THR A 478 -10.73 -4.19 -9.53
N GLY A 479 -9.48 -4.64 -9.50
CA GLY A 479 -8.37 -4.06 -10.26
C GLY A 479 -8.65 -4.05 -11.77
N LYS A 480 -9.14 -5.17 -12.34
CA LYS A 480 -9.54 -5.25 -13.76
C LYS A 480 -10.69 -4.28 -14.09
N ARG A 481 -11.72 -4.20 -13.25
CA ARG A 481 -12.86 -3.26 -13.45
C ARG A 481 -12.43 -1.80 -13.41
N ILE A 482 -11.53 -1.43 -12.50
CA ILE A 482 -10.93 -0.09 -12.45
C ILE A 482 -10.13 0.18 -13.73
N TYR A 483 -9.35 -0.80 -14.19
CA TYR A 483 -8.55 -0.68 -15.40
C TYR A 483 -9.36 -0.57 -16.69
N ASP A 484 -10.46 -1.30 -16.81
CA ASP A 484 -11.37 -1.16 -17.95
C ASP A 484 -12.02 0.25 -17.98
N PHE A 485 -12.27 0.87 -16.81
CA PHE A 485 -12.66 2.29 -16.72
C PHE A 485 -11.53 3.24 -17.15
N LEU A 486 -10.30 3.04 -16.66
CA LEU A 486 -9.15 3.87 -17.02
C LEU A 486 -8.87 3.84 -18.54
N LYS A 487 -8.93 2.64 -19.13
CA LYS A 487 -8.81 2.40 -20.57
C LYS A 487 -9.93 3.04 -21.39
N LYS A 488 -11.18 2.91 -20.93
CA LYS A 488 -12.37 3.57 -21.50
C LYS A 488 -12.26 5.10 -21.51
N ASN A 489 -11.50 5.69 -20.59
CA ASN A 489 -11.26 7.14 -20.50
C ASN A 489 -9.84 7.58 -20.96
N HIS A 490 -9.08 6.70 -21.63
CA HIS A 490 -7.76 6.98 -22.23
C HIS A 490 -6.60 7.31 -21.25
N PHE A 491 -6.67 6.82 -20.01
CA PHE A 491 -5.56 6.85 -19.03
C PHE A 491 -4.57 5.69 -19.22
N ASP A 492 -5.07 4.48 -19.51
CA ASP A 492 -4.24 3.31 -19.92
C ASP A 492 -3.65 3.58 -21.31
N ARG A 493 -2.35 3.81 -21.38
CA ARG A 493 -1.59 4.18 -22.60
C ARG A 493 -0.37 3.26 -22.78
N GLU A 494 0.45 3.53 -23.80
CA GLU A 494 1.73 2.83 -23.96
C GLU A 494 2.74 3.31 -22.90
N GLY A 495 3.22 2.39 -22.06
CA GLY A 495 4.09 2.66 -20.92
C GLY A 495 3.57 2.04 -19.62
N MET A 496 4.01 2.60 -18.49
CA MET A 496 3.46 2.35 -17.16
C MET A 496 3.04 3.71 -16.60
N GLU A 497 1.75 3.87 -16.31
CA GLU A 497 1.21 5.10 -15.74
C GLU A 497 1.45 5.22 -14.23
N SER A 498 1.50 6.45 -13.74
CA SER A 498 1.59 6.78 -12.31
C SER A 498 0.19 6.98 -11.72
N ILE A 499 -0.06 6.33 -10.57
CA ILE A 499 -1.36 6.35 -9.86
C ILE A 499 -1.15 6.85 -8.44
N LEU A 500 -1.91 7.87 -8.03
CA LEU A 500 -1.79 8.50 -6.73
C LEU A 500 -3.14 8.62 -6.02
N THR A 501 -3.32 7.85 -4.96
CA THR A 501 -4.51 7.95 -4.09
C THR A 501 -4.30 9.03 -3.02
N VAL A 502 -5.20 10.00 -2.93
CA VAL A 502 -5.20 11.04 -1.89
C VAL A 502 -6.43 10.85 -1.00
N ALA A 503 -6.33 9.92 -0.05
CA ALA A 503 -7.44 9.57 0.86
C ALA A 503 -6.98 8.87 2.14
N GLY A 504 -7.77 9.02 3.20
CA GLY A 504 -7.61 8.28 4.45
C GLY A 504 -7.93 6.79 4.29
N GLN A 505 -7.31 5.97 5.15
CA GLN A 505 -7.36 4.50 5.04
C GLN A 505 -8.76 3.88 5.18
N TYR A 506 -9.72 4.56 5.79
CA TYR A 506 -11.10 4.07 5.92
C TYR A 506 -12.06 4.71 4.91
N ASP A 507 -11.57 5.69 4.15
CA ASP A 507 -12.30 6.43 3.14
C ASP A 507 -12.02 5.80 1.75
N ILE A 508 -10.75 5.44 1.50
CA ILE A 508 -10.32 4.45 0.49
C ILE A 508 -9.38 3.44 1.15
N GLY A 509 -9.72 2.16 1.17
CA GLY A 509 -8.96 1.07 1.81
C GLY A 509 -7.57 0.88 1.20
N ILE A 510 -6.56 0.54 2.02
CA ILE A 510 -5.15 0.42 1.57
C ILE A 510 -4.94 -0.69 0.52
N ALA A 511 -5.83 -1.69 0.47
CA ALA A 511 -5.82 -2.71 -0.58
C ALA A 511 -6.06 -2.15 -2.01
N TRP A 512 -6.61 -0.93 -2.14
CA TRP A 512 -6.80 -0.25 -3.42
C TRP A 512 -5.46 -0.02 -4.14
N ASP A 513 -4.45 0.49 -3.44
CA ASP A 513 -3.19 0.90 -4.06
C ASP A 513 -2.32 -0.30 -4.46
N ARG A 514 -2.34 -1.36 -3.63
CA ARG A 514 -1.57 -2.60 -3.87
C ARG A 514 -2.07 -3.38 -5.08
N VAL A 515 -3.29 -3.12 -5.57
CA VAL A 515 -3.92 -3.82 -6.69
C VAL A 515 -3.28 -3.48 -8.04
N PHE A 516 -2.76 -2.25 -8.19
CA PHE A 516 -2.23 -1.74 -9.48
C PHE A 516 -0.75 -2.07 -9.73
N VAL A 517 -0.02 -2.46 -8.69
CA VAL A 517 1.44 -2.69 -8.74
C VAL A 517 1.80 -3.68 -9.84
N GLY A 518 2.77 -3.30 -10.69
CA GLY A 518 3.21 -4.06 -11.86
C GLY A 518 2.49 -3.70 -13.17
N LYS A 519 1.27 -3.14 -13.11
CA LYS A 519 0.63 -2.46 -14.25
C LYS A 519 0.81 -0.93 -14.19
N ALA A 520 0.97 -0.40 -12.99
CA ALA A 520 1.18 1.02 -12.69
C ALA A 520 2.21 1.23 -11.57
N ALA A 521 2.82 2.42 -11.53
CA ALA A 521 3.52 2.92 -10.36
C ALA A 521 2.49 3.54 -9.39
N SER A 522 2.11 2.79 -8.35
CA SER A 522 1.03 3.21 -7.44
C SER A 522 1.54 3.69 -6.08
N GLY A 523 1.06 4.86 -5.64
CA GLY A 523 1.35 5.45 -4.34
C GLY A 523 0.14 6.08 -3.66
N ARG A 524 0.29 6.39 -2.36
CA ARG A 524 -0.76 7.06 -1.56
C ARG A 524 -0.25 8.24 -0.73
N ILE A 525 -0.97 9.36 -0.79
CA ILE A 525 -0.89 10.43 0.19
C ILE A 525 -1.90 10.15 1.33
N LEU A 526 -1.41 9.64 2.47
CA LEU A 526 -2.23 9.17 3.60
C LEU A 526 -2.31 10.17 4.77
N GLY A 527 -3.45 10.20 5.46
CA GLY A 527 -3.59 10.83 6.78
C GLY A 527 -4.93 11.55 6.98
N THR A 528 -4.96 12.55 7.86
CA THR A 528 -6.04 13.55 7.84
C THR A 528 -5.87 14.49 6.63
N PRO A 529 -6.90 15.23 6.20
CA PRO A 529 -6.76 16.22 5.13
C PRO A 529 -5.69 17.31 5.36
N VAL A 530 -5.23 17.50 6.61
CA VAL A 530 -4.09 18.38 6.95
C VAL A 530 -2.76 17.67 6.74
N ASP A 531 -2.67 16.39 7.13
CA ASP A 531 -1.48 15.56 6.91
C ASP A 531 -1.26 15.30 5.41
N THR A 532 -2.34 15.08 4.65
CA THR A 532 -2.24 14.89 3.19
C THR A 532 -1.84 16.17 2.48
N ALA A 533 -2.42 17.32 2.82
CA ALA A 533 -1.99 18.60 2.24
C ALA A 533 -0.53 18.93 2.56
N TYR A 534 -0.05 18.59 3.76
CA TYR A 534 1.36 18.72 4.14
C TYR A 534 2.26 17.80 3.31
N LEU A 535 1.90 16.53 3.16
CA LEU A 535 2.69 15.54 2.41
C LEU A 535 2.69 15.81 0.88
N THR A 536 1.56 16.20 0.30
CA THR A 536 1.48 16.68 -1.09
C THR A 536 2.43 17.86 -1.32
N CYS A 537 2.38 18.89 -0.47
CA CYS A 537 3.32 20.01 -0.57
C CYS A 537 4.79 19.57 -0.44
N ARG A 538 5.08 18.59 0.42
CA ARG A 538 6.45 18.06 0.59
C ARG A 538 6.97 17.32 -0.63
N ASN A 539 6.13 16.60 -1.37
CA ASN A 539 6.53 15.91 -2.60
C ASN A 539 6.78 16.93 -3.71
N ILE A 540 5.82 17.81 -3.99
CA ILE A 540 5.91 18.87 -5.01
C ILE A 540 7.13 19.78 -4.80
N PHE A 541 7.43 20.17 -3.54
CA PHE A 541 8.57 21.03 -3.24
C PHE A 541 9.87 20.27 -2.91
N TYR A 542 9.90 18.94 -2.97
CA TYR A 542 11.09 18.14 -2.61
C TYR A 542 12.39 18.58 -3.30
N PRO A 543 12.41 18.90 -4.62
CA PRO A 543 13.64 19.29 -5.29
C PRO A 543 14.35 20.49 -4.64
N ALA A 544 13.60 21.45 -4.10
CA ALA A 544 14.16 22.56 -3.33
C ALA A 544 14.33 22.20 -1.83
N LEU A 545 13.34 21.53 -1.25
CA LEU A 545 13.24 21.27 0.19
C LEU A 545 14.30 20.27 0.70
N ILE A 546 14.88 19.43 -0.16
CA ILE A 546 15.99 18.55 0.23
C ILE A 546 17.24 19.34 0.67
N PHE A 547 17.52 20.50 0.08
CA PHE A 547 18.70 21.31 0.45
C PHE A 547 18.60 21.97 1.83
N GLU A 548 17.41 21.99 2.45
CA GLU A 548 17.19 22.39 3.85
C GLU A 548 17.41 21.22 4.84
N ASN A 549 17.86 20.05 4.36
CA ASN A 549 18.29 18.93 5.18
C ASN A 549 19.77 19.07 5.56
N PRO A 550 20.15 19.00 6.85
CA PRO A 550 21.55 19.02 7.28
C PRO A 550 22.45 17.96 6.61
N ALA A 551 21.87 16.85 6.13
CA ALA A 551 22.56 15.83 5.33
C ALA A 551 23.21 16.38 4.03
N MET A 552 22.70 17.51 3.52
CA MET A 552 23.19 18.21 2.32
C MET A 552 24.33 19.20 2.60
N ASN A 553 24.76 19.36 3.86
CA ASN A 553 25.90 20.19 4.20
C ASN A 553 27.16 19.72 3.44
N PRO A 554 27.88 20.58 2.68
CA PRO A 554 29.11 20.21 2.00
C PRO A 554 30.22 19.68 2.92
N ASP A 555 30.25 20.07 4.20
CA ASP A 555 31.17 19.50 5.21
C ASP A 555 30.67 18.18 5.82
N GLY A 556 29.40 17.84 5.61
CA GLY A 556 28.71 16.69 6.18
C GLY A 556 28.02 16.97 7.53
N VAL A 557 27.46 15.91 8.10
CA VAL A 557 26.77 15.90 9.40
C VAL A 557 27.35 14.80 10.29
N LYS A 558 27.38 15.05 11.61
CA LYS A 558 27.86 14.10 12.61
C LYS A 558 26.72 13.22 13.12
N LEU A 559 26.82 11.92 12.88
CA LEU A 559 25.86 10.91 13.35
C LEU A 559 26.56 9.88 14.24
N ILE A 560 25.82 9.26 15.14
CA ILE A 560 26.26 8.15 15.99
C ILE A 560 26.42 6.92 15.08
N ASN A 561 27.64 6.41 14.95
CA ASN A 561 27.92 5.19 14.19
C ASN A 561 28.13 4.03 15.16
N GLY A 562 27.35 2.98 14.99
CA GLY A 562 27.32 1.80 15.85
C GLY A 562 28.67 1.08 15.98
N SER A 563 28.81 0.34 17.06
CA SER A 563 30.00 -0.47 17.33
C SER A 563 30.22 -1.58 16.30
N LYS A 564 31.46 -2.04 16.19
CA LYS A 564 31.86 -3.26 15.49
C LYS A 564 32.51 -4.23 16.48
N SER A 565 32.04 -5.46 16.52
CA SER A 565 32.58 -6.57 17.30
C SER A 565 32.87 -7.83 16.50
N ILE A 566 33.73 -8.67 17.08
CA ILE A 566 34.13 -10.00 16.61
C ILE A 566 34.16 -10.98 17.78
N ARG A 567 34.00 -12.29 17.51
CA ARG A 567 34.31 -13.33 18.51
C ARG A 567 35.79 -13.71 18.53
N LYS A 568 36.32 -13.97 19.73
CA LYS A 568 37.67 -14.53 19.97
C LYS A 568 37.66 -15.52 21.13
N PHE A 569 38.71 -16.34 21.24
CA PHE A 569 38.86 -17.29 22.35
C PHE A 569 39.08 -16.56 23.69
N PRO A 570 38.44 -16.98 24.80
CA PRO A 570 37.40 -18.01 24.90
C PRO A 570 36.07 -17.52 24.32
N TRP A 571 35.46 -18.24 23.37
CA TRP A 571 34.35 -17.74 22.54
C TRP A 571 33.05 -17.44 23.31
N TRP A 572 32.88 -18.03 24.49
CA TRP A 572 31.70 -17.91 25.34
C TRP A 572 31.76 -16.70 26.30
N GLY A 573 30.58 -16.29 26.80
CA GLY A 573 30.47 -15.19 27.76
C GLY A 573 30.84 -13.82 27.21
N GLY A 574 30.81 -12.83 28.10
CA GLY A 574 31.28 -11.48 27.82
C GLY A 574 32.80 -11.37 27.58
N MET A 575 33.59 -12.44 27.74
CA MET A 575 35.02 -12.44 27.39
C MET A 575 35.25 -12.75 25.90
N GLY A 576 34.35 -13.54 25.29
CA GLY A 576 34.48 -13.94 23.89
C GLY A 576 34.07 -12.89 22.87
N LEU A 577 33.12 -12.01 23.21
CA LEU A 577 32.79 -10.86 22.38
C LEU A 577 33.81 -9.74 22.60
N ARG A 578 34.53 -9.38 21.53
CA ARG A 578 35.45 -8.24 21.51
C ARG A 578 34.92 -7.15 20.58
N ILE A 579 34.49 -6.05 21.17
CA ILE A 579 34.33 -4.78 20.46
C ILE A 579 35.71 -4.34 19.95
N VAL A 580 35.79 -4.07 18.65
CA VAL A 580 36.98 -3.59 17.93
C VAL A 580 36.83 -2.15 17.45
N ARG A 581 35.60 -1.63 17.38
CA ARG A 581 35.24 -0.20 17.30
C ARG A 581 34.07 0.03 18.24
N SER A 582 34.19 0.88 19.25
CA SER A 582 33.05 1.29 20.10
C SER A 582 32.04 2.13 19.30
N PRO A 583 30.80 2.34 19.78
CA PRO A 583 29.92 3.35 19.19
C PRO A 583 30.59 4.72 19.32
N GLN A 584 30.53 5.53 18.26
CA GLN A 584 31.19 6.84 18.23
C GLN A 584 30.51 7.77 17.22
N GLU A 585 30.55 9.08 17.44
CA GLU A 585 30.21 10.03 16.37
C GLU A 585 31.18 9.89 15.20
N ALA A 586 30.63 9.88 13.98
CA ALA A 586 31.37 9.96 12.72
C ALA A 586 30.71 10.98 11.80
N ASN A 587 31.47 11.53 10.86
CA ASN A 587 30.99 12.56 9.94
C ASN A 587 30.67 11.96 8.57
N PHE A 588 29.50 12.25 8.03
CA PHE A 588 28.95 11.64 6.81
C PHE A 588 28.45 12.72 5.84
N LYS A 589 28.56 12.49 4.53
CA LYS A 589 27.95 13.36 3.50
C LYS A 589 26.79 12.61 2.84
N TYR A 590 25.64 13.28 2.69
CA TYR A 590 24.41 12.67 2.18
C TYR A 590 24.08 11.34 2.89
N PRO A 591 24.08 11.26 4.24
CA PRO A 591 23.94 9.99 4.93
C PRO A 591 22.60 9.28 4.64
N VAL A 592 22.70 7.99 4.35
CA VAL A 592 21.62 7.03 4.55
C VAL A 592 21.83 6.37 5.91
N LEU A 593 20.77 6.29 6.72
CA LEU A 593 20.78 5.59 8.00
C LEU A 593 20.25 4.18 7.84
N HIS A 594 21.00 3.22 8.37
CA HIS A 594 20.69 1.80 8.33
C HIS A 594 20.40 1.26 9.73
N THR A 595 19.28 0.55 9.89
CA THR A 595 18.83 -0.04 11.16
C THR A 595 18.36 -1.48 10.93
N TYR A 596 19.27 -2.44 11.04
CA TYR A 596 18.98 -3.86 10.80
C TYR A 596 18.85 -4.63 12.12
N ILE A 597 17.66 -5.20 12.38
CA ILE A 597 17.27 -5.76 13.69
C ILE A 597 16.95 -7.26 13.60
N THR A 598 15.97 -7.63 12.78
CA THR A 598 15.91 -8.94 12.10
C THR A 598 16.16 -8.68 10.61
N TYR A 599 16.72 -9.65 9.89
CA TYR A 599 17.08 -9.57 8.47
C TYR A 599 17.68 -10.93 8.02
N THR A 600 17.88 -11.12 6.72
CA THR A 600 18.59 -12.28 6.16
C THR A 600 20.11 -12.06 6.12
N HIS A 601 20.90 -13.14 6.19
CA HIS A 601 22.35 -13.04 6.01
C HIS A 601 22.92 -14.19 5.16
N LYS A 602 23.12 -13.90 3.88
CA LYS A 602 23.69 -14.79 2.86
C LYS A 602 22.79 -15.99 2.63
N PHE A 603 21.51 -15.70 2.40
CA PHE A 603 20.46 -16.70 2.45
C PHE A 603 20.71 -17.84 1.45
N ASN A 604 20.76 -17.59 0.14
CA ASN A 604 20.93 -18.69 -0.83
C ASN A 604 22.29 -19.40 -0.71
N GLU A 605 23.35 -18.74 -0.22
CA GLU A 605 24.62 -19.42 0.09
C GLU A 605 24.50 -20.42 1.26
N ARG A 606 23.77 -20.06 2.33
CA ARG A 606 23.66 -20.84 3.58
C ARG A 606 22.44 -21.76 3.59
N ALA A 607 21.26 -21.20 3.37
CA ALA A 607 19.96 -21.87 3.37
C ALA A 607 19.91 -23.10 2.46
N VAL A 608 20.64 -23.12 1.34
CA VAL A 608 20.69 -24.30 0.46
C VAL A 608 21.27 -25.54 1.14
N LYS A 609 22.26 -25.38 2.02
CA LYS A 609 22.81 -26.49 2.82
C LYS A 609 21.83 -26.92 3.91
N TYR A 610 21.10 -25.96 4.48
CA TYR A 610 20.21 -26.20 5.61
C TYR A 610 18.84 -26.76 5.21
N TYR A 611 18.09 -26.04 4.36
CA TYR A 611 16.75 -26.41 3.93
C TYR A 611 16.73 -27.32 2.69
N GLY A 612 17.83 -27.39 1.92
CA GLY A 612 17.90 -28.21 0.70
C GLY A 612 17.20 -27.60 -0.52
N PHE A 613 16.90 -26.30 -0.50
CA PHE A 613 16.39 -25.51 -1.63
C PHE A 613 17.03 -24.11 -1.64
N LYS A 614 16.90 -23.39 -2.76
CA LYS A 614 17.23 -21.95 -2.87
C LYS A 614 15.96 -21.19 -3.11
N TYR A 615 15.84 -19.99 -2.55
CA TYR A 615 14.78 -19.08 -2.94
C TYR A 615 14.95 -18.68 -4.40
N GLN A 616 13.83 -18.65 -5.12
CA GLN A 616 13.70 -18.09 -6.45
C GLN A 616 12.60 -17.03 -6.39
N THR A 617 12.85 -15.87 -6.97
CA THR A 617 11.90 -14.76 -7.07
C THR A 617 10.71 -15.12 -7.98
N ALA A 618 9.64 -14.34 -7.89
CA ALA A 618 8.46 -14.50 -8.72
C ALA A 618 8.72 -14.31 -10.22
N ASP A 619 9.73 -13.50 -10.61
CA ASP A 619 10.19 -13.34 -12.00
C ASP A 619 11.26 -14.38 -12.42
N GLY A 620 11.63 -15.31 -11.54
CA GLY A 620 12.49 -16.45 -11.85
C GLY A 620 13.99 -16.26 -11.61
N ILE A 621 14.42 -15.12 -11.08
CA ILE A 621 15.80 -14.87 -10.61
C ILE A 621 16.10 -15.75 -9.39
N ILE A 622 17.30 -16.33 -9.34
CA ILE A 622 17.89 -16.92 -8.13
C ILE A 622 18.91 -15.91 -7.57
N PRO A 623 18.61 -15.24 -6.43
CA PRO A 623 19.54 -14.39 -5.70
C PRO A 623 20.89 -15.07 -5.48
N GLY A 624 21.98 -14.32 -5.70
CA GLY A 624 23.37 -14.78 -5.56
C GLY A 624 23.97 -15.46 -6.79
N GLU A 625 23.14 -16.00 -7.70
CA GLU A 625 23.60 -16.91 -8.77
C GLU A 625 23.18 -16.52 -10.19
N THR A 626 22.09 -15.76 -10.33
CA THR A 626 21.64 -15.33 -11.66
C THR A 626 22.45 -14.11 -12.07
N ASN A 627 23.16 -14.19 -13.20
CA ASN A 627 23.89 -13.06 -13.76
C ASN A 627 22.96 -11.87 -13.99
N SER A 628 23.43 -10.68 -13.63
CA SER A 628 22.85 -9.42 -14.07
C SER A 628 23.58 -8.94 -15.34
N PHE A 629 22.95 -8.04 -16.09
CA PHE A 629 23.55 -7.35 -17.22
C PHE A 629 23.88 -5.88 -16.91
N ASP A 630 23.51 -5.38 -15.72
CA ASP A 630 23.73 -4.00 -15.32
C ASP A 630 25.09 -3.83 -14.62
N ALA A 631 25.88 -2.83 -15.03
CA ALA A 631 27.20 -2.55 -14.48
C ALA A 631 27.18 -2.16 -12.98
N ILE A 632 26.02 -1.74 -12.45
CA ILE A 632 25.84 -1.42 -11.03
C ILE A 632 25.97 -2.65 -10.12
N ASP A 633 25.87 -3.86 -10.67
CA ASP A 633 25.94 -5.11 -9.92
C ASP A 633 27.34 -5.74 -9.93
N ASP A 634 28.30 -5.20 -10.70
CA ASP A 634 29.62 -5.81 -10.87
C ASP A 634 30.39 -5.96 -9.54
N GLY A 635 30.69 -7.19 -9.16
CA GLY A 635 31.40 -7.51 -7.92
C GLY A 635 30.54 -7.45 -6.65
N VAL A 636 29.20 -7.42 -6.75
CA VAL A 636 28.30 -7.44 -5.58
C VAL A 636 28.55 -8.65 -4.66
N ASN A 637 28.74 -9.84 -5.26
CA ASN A 637 28.99 -11.08 -4.52
C ASN A 637 30.48 -11.30 -4.19
N LYS A 638 31.39 -10.45 -4.70
CA LYS A 638 32.86 -10.61 -4.63
C LYS A 638 33.40 -10.77 -3.21
N LYS A 639 32.75 -10.15 -2.22
CA LYS A 639 33.11 -10.28 -0.80
C LYS A 639 33.08 -11.74 -0.32
N TYR A 640 32.20 -12.56 -0.89
CA TYR A 640 31.86 -13.88 -0.40
C TYR A 640 32.30 -15.01 -1.33
N THR A 641 32.05 -14.88 -2.64
CA THR A 641 32.51 -15.86 -3.64
C THR A 641 33.99 -15.72 -3.96
N GLY A 642 34.52 -14.49 -3.85
CA GLY A 642 35.84 -14.11 -4.37
C GLY A 642 35.85 -13.90 -5.89
N GLU A 643 34.71 -14.02 -6.56
CA GLU A 643 34.56 -13.91 -8.01
C GLU A 643 34.13 -12.50 -8.43
N ASP A 644 34.59 -12.05 -9.60
CA ASP A 644 34.22 -10.80 -10.26
C ASP A 644 33.06 -11.03 -11.24
N GLY A 645 32.25 -10.01 -11.51
CA GLY A 645 31.10 -10.07 -12.42
C GLY A 645 29.81 -9.53 -11.83
N ALA A 646 28.85 -9.21 -12.71
CA ALA A 646 27.52 -8.72 -12.36
C ALA A 646 26.54 -9.86 -12.09
N PHE A 647 25.93 -9.86 -10.91
CA PHE A 647 24.95 -10.85 -10.46
C PHE A 647 23.80 -10.13 -9.76
N TYR A 648 22.60 -10.71 -9.76
CA TYR A 648 21.63 -10.30 -8.75
C TYR A 648 22.15 -10.71 -7.35
N PRO A 649 22.06 -9.84 -6.33
CA PRO A 649 22.64 -10.08 -5.01
C PRO A 649 22.06 -11.33 -4.36
N ASP A 650 22.82 -11.97 -3.45
CA ASP A 650 22.21 -12.86 -2.45
C ASP A 650 21.65 -12.01 -1.30
N MET A 651 20.56 -12.46 -0.68
CA MET A 651 19.88 -11.72 0.38
C MET A 651 20.80 -11.57 1.60
N THR A 652 21.24 -10.34 1.84
CA THR A 652 22.01 -9.92 3.01
C THR A 652 21.94 -8.41 3.16
N VAL A 653 20.73 -7.87 3.35
CA VAL A 653 20.41 -6.42 3.21
C VAL A 653 21.31 -5.52 4.04
N SER A 654 21.80 -6.03 5.18
CA SER A 654 22.77 -5.34 6.03
C SER A 654 24.09 -4.98 5.35
N GLU A 655 24.35 -5.49 4.15
CA GLU A 655 25.55 -5.23 3.34
C GLU A 655 25.22 -4.80 1.90
N ILE A 656 24.17 -5.37 1.29
CA ILE A 656 23.79 -5.09 -0.11
C ILE A 656 23.16 -3.68 -0.28
N ALA A 657 22.18 -3.32 0.55
CA ALA A 657 21.59 -1.97 0.48
C ALA A 657 22.66 -0.86 0.72
N PRO A 658 23.58 -0.99 1.70
CA PRO A 658 24.76 -0.11 1.80
C PRO A 658 25.70 -0.13 0.59
N PHE A 659 25.89 -1.28 -0.07
CA PHE A 659 26.72 -1.37 -1.29
C PHE A 659 26.11 -0.53 -2.42
N TYR A 660 24.81 -0.66 -2.70
CA TYR A 660 24.14 0.17 -3.69
C TYR A 660 24.04 1.63 -3.27
N CYS A 661 23.80 1.93 -1.98
CA CYS A 661 23.86 3.29 -1.47
C CYS A 661 25.25 3.94 -1.69
N SER A 662 26.33 3.15 -1.63
CA SER A 662 27.69 3.64 -1.94
C SER A 662 27.85 3.99 -3.42
N ARG A 663 27.27 3.21 -4.34
CA ARG A 663 27.26 3.49 -5.80
C ARG A 663 26.40 4.69 -6.16
N ALA A 664 25.30 4.88 -5.43
CA ALA A 664 24.48 6.08 -5.46
C ALA A 664 25.21 7.33 -4.90
N GLY A 665 26.39 7.19 -4.28
CA GLY A 665 27.19 8.28 -3.73
C GLY A 665 26.79 8.74 -2.33
N TYR A 666 25.91 8.01 -1.64
CA TYR A 666 25.59 8.26 -0.23
C TYR A 666 26.71 7.77 0.69
N SER A 667 26.77 8.33 1.90
CA SER A 667 27.55 7.74 3.00
C SER A 667 26.65 6.87 3.88
N ASN A 668 27.11 5.68 4.29
CA ASN A 668 26.27 4.77 5.09
C ASN A 668 26.53 4.95 6.60
N ALA A 669 25.54 5.47 7.32
CA ALA A 669 25.49 5.52 8.79
C ALA A 669 24.68 4.34 9.33
N PHE A 670 25.01 3.85 10.53
CA PHE A 670 24.46 2.61 11.07
C PHE A 670 24.18 2.75 12.56
N SER A 671 22.92 2.62 12.97
CA SER A 671 22.48 2.58 14.38
C SER A 671 21.30 1.62 14.52
N THR A 672 21.27 0.88 15.63
CA THR A 672 20.26 -0.13 15.95
C THR A 672 19.52 0.14 17.25
N ASN A 673 20.13 0.89 18.17
CA ASN A 673 19.47 1.33 19.40
C ASN A 673 18.49 2.49 19.16
N PHE A 674 17.31 2.43 19.75
CA PHE A 674 16.25 3.43 19.60
C PHE A 674 16.73 4.87 19.82
N SER A 675 17.44 5.14 20.93
CA SER A 675 17.85 6.51 21.27
C SER A 675 18.88 7.07 20.29
N ALA A 676 19.79 6.22 19.79
CA ALA A 676 20.76 6.63 18.78
C ALA A 676 20.09 6.89 17.43
N VAL A 677 19.22 5.97 16.97
CA VAL A 677 18.49 6.11 15.70
C VAL A 677 17.61 7.36 15.69
N MET A 678 16.86 7.63 16.76
CA MET A 678 16.04 8.85 16.85
C MET A 678 16.88 10.13 16.85
N ASP A 679 18.07 10.15 17.49
CA ASP A 679 18.96 11.32 17.45
C ASP A 679 19.59 11.50 16.07
N ASP A 680 20.00 10.42 15.40
CA ASP A 680 20.58 10.44 14.05
C ASP A 680 19.59 10.97 13.00
N ILE A 681 18.33 10.50 13.01
CA ILE A 681 17.30 10.98 12.09
C ILE A 681 17.01 12.48 12.35
N ASN A 682 16.92 12.88 13.62
CA ASN A 682 16.74 14.28 14.03
C ASN A 682 17.92 15.21 13.67
N ARG A 683 19.12 14.66 13.44
CA ARG A 683 20.30 15.41 12.99
C ARG A 683 20.31 15.64 11.47
N GLY A 684 19.56 14.84 10.71
CA GLY A 684 19.39 14.96 9.26
C GLY A 684 20.04 13.82 8.47
N VAL A 685 19.21 13.05 7.75
CA VAL A 685 19.58 11.95 6.86
C VAL A 685 18.74 12.00 5.57
N ILE A 686 19.23 11.47 4.46
CA ILE A 686 18.52 11.46 3.17
C ILE A 686 17.44 10.36 3.15
N MET A 687 17.80 9.16 3.61
CA MET A 687 16.89 8.03 3.76
C MET A 687 17.19 7.27 5.06
N TRP A 688 16.16 6.58 5.57
CA TRP A 688 16.26 5.61 6.65
C TRP A 688 15.77 4.25 6.15
N ILE A 689 16.70 3.29 6.07
CA ILE A 689 16.49 1.92 5.59
C ILE A 689 16.54 0.99 6.81
N ARG A 690 15.51 0.17 6.99
CA ARG A 690 15.47 -0.77 8.13
C ARG A 690 14.68 -2.03 7.85
N SER A 691 15.05 -3.09 8.57
CA SER A 691 14.33 -4.36 8.65
C SER A 691 14.21 -4.77 10.12
N GLY A 692 13.05 -5.28 10.52
CA GLY A 692 12.68 -5.42 11.93
C GLY A 692 11.30 -6.03 12.20
N HIS A 693 11.03 -6.30 13.48
CA HIS A 693 9.75 -6.83 13.95
C HIS A 693 8.74 -5.72 14.23
N GLY A 694 7.83 -5.48 13.29
CA GLY A 694 6.73 -4.53 13.44
C GLY A 694 5.52 -5.05 14.24
N ALA A 695 4.52 -4.20 14.46
CA ALA A 695 3.21 -4.52 15.04
C ALA A 695 2.19 -3.40 14.73
N ASN A 696 0.89 -3.75 14.67
CA ASN A 696 -0.20 -2.77 14.56
C ASN A 696 -0.68 -2.18 15.92
N GLY A 697 -0.50 -2.91 17.03
CA GLY A 697 -1.01 -2.57 18.36
C GLY A 697 -0.43 -1.28 18.96
N ASN A 698 -1.16 -0.68 19.91
CA ASN A 698 -0.82 0.57 20.62
C ASN A 698 -0.47 1.76 19.71
N GLY A 699 -1.12 1.86 18.54
CA GLY A 699 -0.80 2.90 17.54
C GLY A 699 0.38 2.55 16.64
N GLY A 700 0.71 1.26 16.50
CA GLY A 700 1.86 0.77 15.76
C GLY A 700 3.13 0.70 16.59
N GLY A 701 4.09 -0.13 16.18
CA GLY A 701 5.41 -0.20 16.81
C GLY A 701 6.41 -1.04 16.01
N THR A 702 7.70 -0.87 16.29
CA THR A 702 8.81 -1.56 15.61
C THR A 702 9.90 -1.93 16.59
N SER A 703 10.63 -3.02 16.35
CA SER A 703 11.74 -3.45 17.22
C SER A 703 13.01 -2.62 17.07
N PHE A 704 13.73 -2.41 18.17
CA PHE A 704 15.07 -1.80 18.22
C PHE A 704 15.99 -2.62 19.12
N TRP A 705 17.31 -2.51 18.95
CA TRP A 705 18.28 -3.25 19.77
C TRP A 705 18.42 -2.64 21.17
N ASP A 706 18.06 -3.44 22.18
CA ASP A 706 18.33 -3.17 23.59
C ASP A 706 18.69 -4.49 24.30
N PRO A 707 19.98 -4.77 24.53
CA PRO A 707 20.39 -5.99 25.18
C PRO A 707 20.21 -5.95 26.71
N ALA A 708 19.85 -4.80 27.32
CA ALA A 708 19.46 -4.75 28.73
C ALA A 708 18.12 -5.47 28.96
N HIS A 709 17.29 -5.61 27.92
CA HIS A 709 16.04 -6.38 27.97
C HIS A 709 16.27 -7.87 28.32
N LEU A 710 17.45 -8.45 28.04
CA LEU A 710 17.85 -9.78 28.54
C LEU A 710 17.81 -9.89 30.07
N ALA A 711 18.17 -8.81 30.78
CA ALA A 711 18.25 -8.80 32.24
C ALA A 711 16.86 -8.81 32.92
N PHE A 712 15.80 -8.37 32.22
CA PHE A 712 14.42 -8.49 32.68
C PHE A 712 14.00 -9.95 32.82
N TYR A 713 14.39 -10.81 31.88
CA TYR A 713 14.09 -12.25 31.94
C TYR A 713 14.96 -12.99 32.95
N ASN A 714 16.27 -12.70 33.03
CA ASN A 714 17.15 -13.32 34.03
C ASN A 714 18.49 -12.56 34.24
N PRO A 715 18.70 -11.92 35.42
CA PRO A 715 19.96 -11.25 35.77
C PRO A 715 21.23 -12.14 35.85
N LEU A 716 21.09 -13.47 35.79
CA LEU A 716 22.23 -14.38 35.66
C LEU A 716 22.68 -14.56 34.19
N LEU A 717 21.75 -14.44 33.23
CA LEU A 717 22.06 -14.54 31.79
C LEU A 717 22.85 -13.33 31.28
N GLU A 718 22.62 -12.16 31.87
CA GLU A 718 23.33 -10.89 31.61
C GLU A 718 24.86 -11.06 31.54
N LYS A 719 25.42 -11.94 32.39
CA LYS A 719 26.86 -12.20 32.53
C LYS A 719 27.36 -13.39 31.70
N LEU A 720 26.44 -14.20 31.18
CA LEU A 720 26.73 -15.43 30.42
C LEU A 720 26.78 -15.20 28.90
N PHE A 721 26.25 -14.07 28.41
CA PHE A 721 26.25 -13.73 26.99
C PHE A 721 27.15 -12.55 26.65
N GLY A 722 27.40 -12.37 25.35
CA GLY A 722 28.24 -11.28 24.86
C GLY A 722 27.47 -10.00 24.59
N ALA A 723 26.19 -10.12 24.17
CA ALA A 723 25.39 -9.04 23.62
C ALA A 723 25.19 -7.86 24.59
N THR A 724 25.11 -8.14 25.89
CA THR A 724 25.00 -7.18 27.01
C THR A 724 26.20 -6.24 27.20
N LYS A 725 27.16 -6.23 26.26
CA LYS A 725 28.29 -5.30 26.22
C LYS A 725 28.24 -4.29 25.08
N GLU A 726 27.30 -4.45 24.15
CA GLU A 726 27.30 -3.71 22.88
C GLU A 726 25.92 -3.05 22.68
N ASP A 727 25.75 -1.87 23.27
CA ASP A 727 24.43 -1.22 23.40
C ASP A 727 23.89 -0.66 22.07
N ASN A 728 24.77 -0.36 21.11
CA ASN A 728 24.41 0.08 19.75
C ASN A 728 25.40 -0.52 18.73
N PRO A 729 25.25 -1.78 18.30
CA PRO A 729 26.02 -2.37 17.21
C PRO A 729 25.58 -1.80 15.85
N TRP A 730 26.45 -1.88 14.83
CA TRP A 730 26.13 -1.38 13.49
C TRP A 730 25.06 -2.21 12.75
N ARG A 731 24.89 -3.47 13.13
CA ARG A 731 23.73 -4.33 12.84
C ARG A 731 23.47 -5.22 14.05
N ALA A 732 22.22 -5.55 14.33
CA ALA A 732 21.89 -6.51 15.36
C ALA A 732 22.48 -7.89 15.01
N TYR A 733 22.57 -8.77 16.00
CA TYR A 733 23.06 -10.13 15.82
C TYR A 733 22.52 -10.99 16.96
N GLU A 734 22.57 -12.30 16.81
CA GLU A 734 21.98 -13.20 17.79
C GLU A 734 22.84 -13.28 19.06
N TRP A 735 22.21 -13.21 20.24
CA TRP A 735 22.95 -13.05 21.49
C TRP A 735 23.85 -14.26 21.83
N TYR A 736 23.49 -15.45 21.33
CA TYR A 736 24.28 -16.67 21.48
C TYR A 736 25.42 -16.69 20.47
N LEU A 737 26.66 -16.47 20.93
CA LEU A 737 27.87 -16.46 20.11
C LEU A 737 27.92 -15.47 18.92
N GLY A 738 26.83 -14.79 18.53
CA GLY A 738 26.83 -13.79 17.48
C GLY A 738 27.70 -12.57 17.77
N SER A 739 27.98 -11.81 16.72
CA SER A 739 28.75 -10.57 16.74
C SER A 739 28.45 -9.78 15.47
N THR A 740 28.85 -8.51 15.40
CA THR A 740 28.57 -7.74 14.17
C THR A 740 29.30 -8.27 12.91
N TYR A 741 30.35 -9.09 13.08
CA TYR A 741 31.09 -9.72 11.99
C TYR A 741 30.39 -10.97 11.46
N GLU A 742 30.03 -11.89 12.36
CA GLU A 742 29.23 -13.09 12.08
C GLU A 742 27.97 -13.01 12.96
N PRO A 743 26.82 -12.61 12.38
CA PRO A 743 25.61 -12.33 13.14
C PRO A 743 24.69 -13.56 13.32
N ASP A 744 24.76 -14.50 12.38
CA ASP A 744 24.03 -15.77 12.30
C ASP A 744 24.81 -16.85 13.05
N THR A 745 24.20 -17.35 14.12
CA THR A 745 24.83 -18.19 15.15
C THR A 745 23.85 -19.06 15.96
N LEU A 746 22.55 -18.77 15.90
CA LEU A 746 21.42 -19.66 16.20
C LEU A 746 20.85 -20.24 14.89
N THR A 747 19.73 -20.95 14.95
CA THR A 747 19.13 -21.64 13.80
C THR A 747 17.71 -22.08 14.13
N MET A 748 16.80 -21.86 13.19
CA MET A 748 15.39 -22.19 13.22
C MET A 748 15.21 -23.70 12.93
N GLU A 749 15.10 -24.48 14.01
CA GLU A 749 15.44 -25.91 14.11
C GLU A 749 14.44 -26.89 13.48
N VAL A 750 14.73 -27.45 12.29
CA VAL A 750 13.77 -28.32 11.56
C VAL A 750 14.21 -29.74 11.24
N HIS A 751 15.41 -30.13 11.64
CA HIS A 751 15.97 -31.45 11.34
C HIS A 751 15.83 -32.41 12.51
N GLY A 752 15.94 -31.91 13.73
CA GLY A 752 15.64 -32.56 14.99
C GLY A 752 16.64 -32.15 16.08
N ILE A 753 16.23 -32.13 17.36
CA ILE A 753 17.10 -31.79 18.52
C ILE A 753 18.52 -32.37 18.44
N ILE A 754 18.69 -33.63 18.01
CA ILE A 754 20.02 -34.27 17.88
C ILE A 754 20.82 -33.68 16.71
N ALA A 755 20.18 -33.46 15.56
CA ALA A 755 20.76 -32.78 14.41
C ALA A 755 21.20 -31.36 14.77
N ALA A 756 20.38 -30.65 15.55
CA ALA A 756 20.66 -29.32 16.07
C ALA A 756 21.88 -29.27 16.99
N LEU A 757 22.03 -30.24 17.89
CA LEU A 757 23.16 -30.30 18.82
C LEU A 757 24.48 -30.70 18.16
N ILE A 758 24.48 -31.52 17.09
CA ILE A 758 25.71 -31.95 16.41
C ILE A 758 26.05 -31.16 15.15
N GLY A 759 25.07 -30.55 14.49
CA GLY A 759 25.24 -29.74 13.28
C GLY A 759 25.08 -30.50 11.95
N ASP A 760 24.20 -31.52 11.89
CA ASP A 760 23.97 -32.30 10.66
C ASP A 760 22.55 -32.08 10.10
N PRO A 761 22.33 -31.26 9.05
CA PRO A 761 21.01 -31.10 8.42
C PRO A 761 20.55 -32.37 7.67
N ASN A 762 21.43 -33.36 7.46
CA ASN A 762 21.07 -34.63 6.82
C ASN A 762 20.41 -35.61 7.82
N LEU A 763 20.48 -35.35 9.13
CA LEU A 763 19.85 -36.19 10.15
C LEU A 763 18.38 -35.81 10.36
N ASN A 764 17.51 -36.58 9.72
CA ASN A 764 16.07 -36.57 9.98
C ASN A 764 15.76 -37.15 11.38
N GLY A 765 15.78 -36.30 12.39
CA GLY A 765 15.37 -36.57 13.77
C GLY A 765 13.86 -36.43 14.02
N ILE A 766 13.47 -36.87 15.22
CA ILE A 766 12.08 -37.11 15.65
C ILE A 766 11.41 -35.85 16.26
N PHE A 767 12.20 -34.98 16.91
CA PHE A 767 11.71 -33.78 17.60
C PHE A 767 12.22 -32.55 16.88
N ARG A 768 11.42 -32.01 15.96
CA ARG A 768 11.72 -30.83 15.13
C ARG A 768 10.90 -29.67 15.64
N LEU A 769 11.49 -28.79 16.42
CA LEU A 769 10.71 -27.78 17.15
C LEU A 769 10.35 -26.58 16.27
N GLY A 770 11.09 -26.40 15.17
CA GLY A 770 11.19 -25.20 14.35
C GLY A 770 11.93 -24.04 15.02
N LEU A 771 11.89 -23.98 16.36
CA LEU A 771 12.37 -22.87 17.18
C LEU A 771 13.83 -22.44 16.88
N ASP A 772 14.09 -21.13 16.89
CA ASP A 772 15.40 -20.48 16.70
C ASP A 772 16.46 -20.69 17.83
N TRP A 773 16.52 -21.90 18.41
CA TRP A 773 17.45 -22.26 19.50
C TRP A 773 18.63 -23.13 19.06
N GLY A 774 18.61 -23.66 17.84
CA GLY A 774 19.67 -24.54 17.33
C GLY A 774 20.99 -23.78 17.25
N PRO A 775 22.11 -24.24 17.86
CA PRO A 775 23.36 -23.48 17.76
C PRO A 775 24.01 -23.61 16.37
N ALA A 776 23.87 -22.66 15.43
CA ALA A 776 24.57 -22.73 14.15
C ALA A 776 26.08 -22.86 14.35
N LYS A 777 26.66 -21.96 15.15
CA LYS A 777 28.08 -22.02 15.49
C LYS A 777 28.34 -22.99 16.63
N LYS A 778 29.21 -23.98 16.39
CA LYS A 778 29.58 -25.03 17.37
C LYS A 778 31.09 -25.08 17.64
N PRO A 779 31.75 -24.03 18.18
CA PRO A 779 33.22 -23.91 18.18
C PRO A 779 34.01 -25.03 18.87
N ILE A 780 33.39 -25.78 19.79
CA ILE A 780 33.99 -26.98 20.40
C ILE A 780 34.12 -28.10 19.36
N LEU A 781 33.06 -28.37 18.59
CA LEU A 781 33.08 -29.34 17.50
C LEU A 781 33.98 -28.83 16.36
N ASP A 782 33.90 -27.55 16.00
CA ASP A 782 34.77 -26.94 15.00
C ASP A 782 36.26 -27.12 15.34
N THR A 783 36.62 -26.93 16.61
CA THR A 783 38.00 -27.10 17.11
C THR A 783 38.42 -28.58 17.09
N ALA A 784 37.57 -29.48 17.58
CA ALA A 784 37.83 -30.91 17.57
C ALA A 784 37.98 -31.47 16.14
N SER A 785 37.12 -31.02 15.22
CA SER A 785 37.18 -31.28 13.79
C SER A 785 38.49 -30.80 13.18
N ASN A 786 38.85 -29.52 13.39
CA ASN A 786 40.08 -28.93 12.88
C ASN A 786 41.37 -29.55 13.43
N ILE A 787 41.31 -30.34 14.50
CA ILE A 787 42.43 -31.13 15.04
C ILE A 787 42.40 -32.55 14.46
N LEU A 788 41.29 -33.26 14.60
CA LEU A 788 41.19 -34.68 14.26
C LEU A 788 41.20 -34.94 12.74
N SER A 789 40.65 -34.02 11.94
CA SER A 789 40.67 -34.10 10.46
C SER A 789 42.06 -33.94 9.84
N LYS A 790 43.06 -33.49 10.61
CA LYS A 790 44.46 -33.40 10.17
C LYS A 790 45.24 -34.71 10.35
N ILE A 791 44.69 -35.68 11.06
CA ILE A 791 45.31 -37.00 11.28
C ILE A 791 44.77 -37.97 10.22
N PRO A 792 45.56 -38.45 9.23
CA PRO A 792 45.04 -39.09 8.02
C PRO A 792 44.11 -40.28 8.25
N LEU A 793 44.47 -41.19 9.17
CA LEU A 793 43.67 -42.38 9.49
C LEU A 793 42.33 -42.01 10.17
N ILE A 794 42.34 -40.99 11.03
CA ILE A 794 41.15 -40.51 11.74
C ILE A 794 40.24 -39.72 10.77
N LYS A 795 40.82 -38.89 9.89
CA LYS A 795 40.08 -38.17 8.82
C LYS A 795 39.22 -39.10 7.97
N TRP A 796 39.68 -40.32 7.71
CA TRP A 796 38.91 -41.32 6.96
C TRP A 796 37.72 -41.87 7.77
N LEU A 797 37.90 -42.11 9.07
CA LEU A 797 36.88 -42.70 9.97
C LEU A 797 35.83 -41.71 10.51
N LEU A 798 36.13 -40.40 10.54
CA LEU A 798 35.18 -39.37 10.97
C LEU A 798 33.96 -39.29 10.01
N PRO A 799 32.74 -39.03 10.50
CA PRO A 799 31.57 -38.80 9.64
C PRO A 799 31.67 -37.46 8.88
N SER A 800 30.77 -37.24 7.91
CA SER A 800 30.70 -36.02 7.10
C SER A 800 30.37 -34.77 7.93
N TRP A 801 29.32 -34.82 8.74
CA TRP A 801 28.86 -33.71 9.58
C TRP A 801 29.87 -33.23 10.61
N PHE A 802 30.83 -34.08 11.00
CA PHE A 802 31.91 -33.67 11.90
C PHE A 802 33.04 -32.96 11.14
N LYS A 803 33.04 -32.95 9.80
CA LYS A 803 34.09 -32.35 8.95
C LYS A 803 33.67 -31.00 8.38
N ASP A 804 32.41 -30.87 7.96
CA ASP A 804 31.86 -29.55 7.64
C ASP A 804 31.51 -28.82 8.96
N THR A 805 31.60 -27.50 8.94
CA THR A 805 31.33 -26.61 10.10
C THR A 805 30.46 -25.42 9.68
N MET A 806 29.88 -25.50 8.47
CA MET A 806 29.02 -24.53 7.80
C MET A 806 27.65 -25.11 7.38
N ASP A 807 27.34 -26.36 7.73
CA ASP A 807 26.11 -27.06 7.35
C ASP A 807 24.87 -26.68 8.19
N TYR A 808 25.04 -25.95 9.30
CA TYR A 808 23.95 -25.67 10.25
C TYR A 808 23.62 -24.17 10.41
N TYR A 809 23.82 -23.36 9.38
CA TYR A 809 23.39 -21.96 9.36
C TYR A 809 22.18 -21.87 8.41
N ASP A 810 21.09 -21.23 8.85
CA ASP A 810 19.88 -21.07 8.02
C ASP A 810 19.87 -19.77 7.20
N GLY A 811 20.68 -18.78 7.58
CA GLY A 811 20.73 -17.47 6.94
C GLY A 811 19.70 -16.46 7.45
N TYR A 812 19.08 -16.67 8.62
CA TYR A 812 18.19 -15.71 9.26
C TYR A 812 18.81 -15.11 10.53
N ILE A 813 18.47 -13.85 10.84
CA ILE A 813 18.97 -13.14 12.03
C ILE A 813 17.80 -12.74 12.93
N ASN A 814 17.86 -13.14 14.20
CA ASN A 814 16.88 -12.77 15.22
C ASN A 814 15.42 -13.08 14.80
N SER A 815 15.17 -14.29 14.29
CA SER A 815 13.90 -14.66 13.66
C SER A 815 12.72 -14.60 14.64
N ILE A 816 12.62 -15.45 15.68
CA ILE A 816 11.59 -15.30 16.73
C ILE A 816 12.03 -15.65 18.17
N MET A 817 11.88 -16.88 18.68
CA MET A 817 11.81 -17.16 20.14
C MET A 817 12.95 -16.55 20.97
N LEU A 818 14.19 -16.83 20.59
CA LEU A 818 15.39 -16.37 21.26
C LEU A 818 15.92 -15.10 20.61
N GLY A 819 15.78 -14.96 19.29
CA GLY A 819 16.18 -13.79 18.53
C GLY A 819 15.62 -12.48 19.07
N VAL A 820 14.32 -12.43 19.37
CA VAL A 820 13.67 -11.17 19.75
C VAL A 820 13.91 -10.71 21.19
N ILE A 821 14.57 -11.53 22.03
CA ILE A 821 14.76 -11.20 23.45
C ILE A 821 15.59 -9.92 23.62
N THR A 822 16.54 -9.67 22.72
CA THR A 822 17.38 -8.45 22.64
C THR A 822 16.75 -7.30 21.86
N THR A 823 15.52 -7.44 21.35
CA THR A 823 14.91 -6.49 20.41
C THR A 823 13.49 -6.07 20.80
N PRO A 824 13.28 -5.37 21.93
CA PRO A 824 11.96 -4.90 22.35
C PRO A 824 11.33 -3.95 21.31
N LYS A 825 9.99 -3.93 21.27
CA LYS A 825 9.20 -3.07 20.38
C LYS A 825 8.97 -1.71 21.04
N VAL A 826 9.12 -0.64 20.25
CA VAL A 826 8.84 0.75 20.64
C VAL A 826 7.67 1.27 19.80
N HIS A 827 6.71 1.93 20.43
CA HIS A 827 5.42 2.28 19.83
C HIS A 827 5.36 3.70 19.23
N GLY A 828 4.38 3.92 18.36
CA GLY A 828 4.23 5.17 17.60
C GLY A 828 4.17 6.44 18.45
N LEU A 829 3.60 6.38 19.67
CA LEU A 829 3.60 7.50 20.61
C LEU A 829 4.99 7.80 21.19
N GLU A 830 5.86 6.80 21.35
CA GLU A 830 7.23 7.00 21.84
C GLU A 830 8.12 7.59 20.75
N VAL A 831 7.90 7.17 19.49
CA VAL A 831 8.53 7.75 18.29
C VAL A 831 8.12 9.22 18.10
N ASP A 832 6.83 9.53 18.17
CA ASP A 832 6.26 10.91 18.07
C ASP A 832 6.79 11.85 19.18
N ASN A 833 7.13 11.32 20.36
CA ASN A 833 7.78 12.08 21.42
C ASN A 833 9.31 12.24 21.23
N ALA A 834 9.97 11.35 20.48
CA ALA A 834 11.41 11.36 20.26
C ALA A 834 11.84 12.15 19.01
N LEU A 835 10.98 12.20 17.99
CA LEU A 835 11.22 12.92 16.74
C LEU A 835 10.94 14.44 16.85
N LYS A 836 11.54 15.22 15.95
CA LYS A 836 11.47 16.69 15.92
C LYS A 836 11.10 17.14 14.50
N ASN A 837 12.09 17.14 13.61
CA ASN A 837 11.98 17.29 12.17
C ASN A 837 12.93 16.26 11.56
N ILE A 838 12.46 15.51 10.57
CA ILE A 838 13.26 14.49 9.86
C ILE A 838 13.62 14.93 8.44
N HIS A 839 13.47 16.23 8.15
CA HIS A 839 14.15 16.94 7.06
C HIS A 839 13.96 16.34 5.65
N SER A 840 12.75 15.87 5.32
CA SER A 840 12.45 15.26 4.02
C SER A 840 13.14 13.90 3.80
N CYS A 841 13.40 13.16 4.88
CA CYS A 841 13.87 11.77 4.83
C CYS A 841 12.85 10.85 4.13
N GLY A 842 13.33 9.99 3.24
CA GLY A 842 12.60 8.81 2.78
C GLY A 842 12.69 7.66 3.79
N CYS A 843 11.63 6.89 3.98
CA CYS A 843 11.58 5.79 4.96
C CYS A 843 11.28 4.46 4.27
N MET A 844 12.11 3.43 4.44
CA MET A 844 11.95 2.13 3.79
C MET A 844 12.07 1.00 4.82
N PHE A 845 10.95 0.32 5.08
CA PHE A 845 10.75 -0.54 6.26
C PHE A 845 10.37 -1.97 5.86
N GLY A 846 11.30 -2.89 6.01
CA GLY A 846 11.06 -4.33 6.12
C GLY A 846 10.51 -4.70 7.49
N ASP A 847 9.30 -4.24 7.82
CA ASP A 847 8.64 -4.53 9.09
C ASP A 847 7.15 -4.82 8.88
N CYS A 848 6.67 -5.88 9.53
CA CYS A 848 5.28 -6.29 9.56
C CYS A 848 4.35 -5.22 10.18
N GLN A 849 3.40 -4.70 9.41
CA GLN A 849 2.25 -3.91 9.91
C GLN A 849 2.44 -2.49 10.51
N PRO A 850 3.49 -1.67 10.27
CA PRO A 850 3.46 -0.27 10.73
C PRO A 850 2.51 0.63 9.92
N ALA A 851 2.08 0.27 8.69
CA ALA A 851 1.29 1.18 7.86
C ALA A 851 -0.15 1.38 8.36
N GLY A 852 -0.71 2.57 8.13
CA GLY A 852 -2.03 2.95 8.66
C GLY A 852 -2.09 3.19 10.18
N THR A 853 -0.97 3.02 10.89
CA THR A 853 -0.89 3.24 12.35
C THR A 853 -0.47 4.67 12.70
N TYR A 854 -0.45 5.01 14.00
CA TYR A 854 0.00 6.32 14.45
C TYR A 854 1.51 6.52 14.23
N TYR A 855 2.30 5.45 14.31
CA TYR A 855 3.72 5.45 13.95
C TYR A 855 3.95 6.04 12.55
N HIS A 856 3.24 5.52 11.55
CA HIS A 856 3.32 5.99 10.16
C HIS A 856 2.94 7.49 10.05
N ILE A 857 1.83 7.88 10.68
CA ILE A 857 1.37 9.28 10.65
C ILE A 857 2.35 10.22 11.39
N ALA A 858 3.02 9.77 12.44
CA ALA A 858 4.09 10.52 13.11
C ALA A 858 5.26 10.79 12.15
N LEU A 859 5.72 9.77 11.39
CA LEU A 859 6.77 9.97 10.37
C LEU A 859 6.37 11.04 9.34
N ILE A 860 5.10 11.05 8.88
CA ILE A 860 4.59 12.12 8.00
C ILE A 860 4.71 13.48 8.69
N ARG A 861 4.18 13.61 9.92
CA ARG A 861 4.12 14.89 10.68
C ARG A 861 5.49 15.47 11.01
N HIS A 862 6.46 14.63 11.34
CA HIS A 862 7.84 15.05 11.55
C HIS A 862 8.59 15.33 10.24
N GLY A 863 7.99 15.06 9.09
CA GLY A 863 8.48 15.55 7.81
C GLY A 863 9.21 14.52 6.95
N SER A 864 8.78 13.26 6.98
CA SER A 864 9.03 12.33 5.88
C SER A 864 8.48 12.90 4.56
N VAL A 865 9.11 12.56 3.44
CA VAL A 865 8.59 12.88 2.09
C VAL A 865 7.94 11.67 1.41
N PHE A 866 8.50 10.47 1.61
CA PHE A 866 7.96 9.22 1.10
C PHE A 866 8.21 8.07 2.07
N GLN A 867 7.37 7.04 2.03
CA GLN A 867 7.47 5.85 2.88
C GLN A 867 7.12 4.58 2.11
N ILE A 868 7.88 3.49 2.30
CA ILE A 868 7.54 2.13 1.84
C ILE A 868 7.46 1.26 3.10
N ILE A 869 6.25 0.83 3.45
CA ILE A 869 5.91 0.22 4.74
C ILE A 869 4.78 -0.79 4.56
N ASP A 870 4.85 -1.93 5.25
CA ASP A 870 3.79 -2.93 5.20
C ASP A 870 2.57 -2.60 6.08
N PRO A 871 1.34 -2.66 5.54
CA PRO A 871 0.11 -2.76 6.34
C PRO A 871 -0.18 -4.17 6.90
N TRP A 872 0.30 -5.24 6.28
CA TRP A 872 0.09 -6.65 6.65
C TRP A 872 1.39 -7.28 7.23
N PRO A 873 1.42 -8.57 7.62
CA PRO A 873 2.67 -9.25 7.94
C PRO A 873 3.49 -9.41 6.66
N THR A 874 4.79 -9.22 6.79
CA THR A 874 5.80 -9.28 5.73
C THR A 874 6.52 -10.64 5.81
N SER A 875 6.96 -11.21 4.69
CA SER A 875 7.75 -12.46 4.71
C SER A 875 9.23 -12.16 4.89
N TRP A 876 10.09 -13.19 5.00
CA TRP A 876 11.53 -12.97 5.10
C TRP A 876 12.18 -12.50 3.78
N TYR A 877 11.47 -12.60 2.66
CA TYR A 877 12.01 -12.29 1.33
C TYR A 877 11.95 -10.80 0.97
N HIS A 878 11.33 -9.98 1.84
CA HIS A 878 11.26 -8.51 1.70
C HIS A 878 12.63 -7.83 1.57
N ASP A 879 13.69 -8.46 2.09
CA ASP A 879 15.06 -7.97 1.94
C ASP A 879 15.41 -7.72 0.47
N ILE A 880 14.85 -8.50 -0.47
CA ILE A 880 15.06 -8.31 -1.92
C ILE A 880 14.57 -6.93 -2.38
N TRP A 881 13.33 -6.53 -2.08
CA TRP A 881 12.86 -5.21 -2.51
C TRP A 881 13.59 -4.08 -1.77
N LEU A 882 13.94 -4.30 -0.50
CA LEU A 882 14.67 -3.34 0.33
C LEU A 882 16.13 -3.14 -0.12
N GLU A 883 16.75 -4.16 -0.73
CA GLU A 883 18.04 -4.11 -1.41
C GLU A 883 17.97 -3.42 -2.78
N PHE A 884 16.91 -3.66 -3.56
CA PHE A 884 16.80 -3.20 -4.94
C PHE A 884 16.43 -1.71 -5.06
N ILE A 885 15.72 -1.10 -4.12
CA ILE A 885 15.41 0.34 -4.21
C ILE A 885 16.66 1.24 -4.31
N PRO A 886 17.68 1.15 -3.42
CA PRO A 886 18.88 1.99 -3.55
C PRO A 886 19.71 1.71 -4.82
N ARG A 887 19.60 0.51 -5.41
CA ARG A 887 20.15 0.18 -6.74
C ARG A 887 19.42 0.95 -7.84
N ASP A 888 18.10 0.86 -7.83
CA ASP A 888 17.26 1.38 -8.90
C ASP A 888 17.13 2.92 -8.86
N LEU A 889 17.20 3.53 -7.68
CA LEU A 889 17.37 4.97 -7.53
C LEU A 889 18.68 5.45 -8.16
N ALA A 890 19.78 4.69 -8.03
CA ALA A 890 21.07 5.03 -8.65
C ALA A 890 21.09 4.82 -10.18
N LEU A 891 20.24 3.93 -10.70
CA LEU A 891 19.95 3.82 -12.13
C LEU A 891 19.04 4.96 -12.64
N GLY A 892 18.58 5.85 -11.76
CA GLY A 892 17.76 7.01 -12.10
C GLY A 892 16.28 6.70 -12.30
N LYS A 893 15.75 5.68 -11.60
CA LYS A 893 14.29 5.45 -11.52
C LYS A 893 13.64 6.39 -10.49
N THR A 894 12.34 6.65 -10.62
CA THR A 894 11.53 7.26 -9.55
C THR A 894 11.41 6.31 -8.37
N ILE A 895 10.91 6.79 -7.23
CA ILE A 895 10.61 5.91 -6.10
C ILE A 895 9.45 4.94 -6.40
N GLY A 896 8.48 5.35 -7.23
CA GLY A 896 7.38 4.49 -7.67
C GLY A 896 7.85 3.36 -8.57
N GLU A 897 8.70 3.66 -9.57
CA GLU A 897 9.34 2.65 -10.42
C GLU A 897 10.17 1.65 -9.59
N ALA A 898 11.05 2.15 -8.72
CA ALA A 898 11.90 1.31 -7.86
C ALA A 898 11.11 0.42 -6.87
N TYR A 899 9.95 0.91 -6.39
CA TYR A 899 9.01 0.12 -5.58
C TYR A 899 8.34 -0.98 -6.40
N VAL A 900 7.84 -0.69 -7.61
CA VAL A 900 7.23 -1.71 -8.50
C VAL A 900 8.24 -2.80 -8.84
N ASP A 901 9.44 -2.41 -9.26
CA ASP A 901 10.50 -3.35 -9.62
C ASP A 901 10.94 -4.23 -8.44
N GLY A 902 11.01 -3.68 -7.22
CA GLY A 902 11.25 -4.47 -6.01
C GLY A 902 10.14 -5.48 -5.70
N ILE A 903 8.89 -5.03 -5.64
CA ILE A 903 7.74 -5.91 -5.31
C ILE A 903 7.49 -6.98 -6.39
N SER A 904 7.85 -6.70 -7.65
CA SER A 904 7.79 -7.68 -8.75
C SER A 904 8.57 -8.97 -8.47
N LYS A 905 9.59 -8.92 -7.60
CA LYS A 905 10.45 -10.06 -7.29
C LYS A 905 9.85 -11.00 -6.25
N VAL A 906 8.90 -10.54 -5.44
CA VAL A 906 8.52 -11.24 -4.20
C VAL A 906 7.02 -11.44 -3.99
N GLY A 907 6.17 -10.66 -4.67
CA GLY A 907 4.72 -10.67 -4.46
C GLY A 907 3.88 -10.95 -5.71
N ILE A 908 2.56 -11.10 -5.48
CA ILE A 908 1.56 -11.21 -6.55
C ILE A 908 1.43 -9.86 -7.28
N LEU A 909 1.44 -9.88 -8.62
CA LEU A 909 1.04 -8.74 -9.45
C LEU A 909 -0.30 -9.07 -10.09
N TYR A 910 -1.37 -8.53 -9.52
CA TYR A 910 -2.74 -8.99 -9.75
C TYR A 910 -3.19 -8.78 -11.20
N ILE A 911 -2.90 -7.62 -11.78
CA ILE A 911 -3.51 -7.16 -13.05
C ILE A 911 -2.48 -6.86 -14.16
N THR A 912 -1.28 -7.43 -14.07
CA THR A 912 -0.38 -7.54 -15.23
C THR A 912 -1.00 -8.43 -16.31
N GLU A 913 -0.50 -8.36 -17.54
CA GLU A 913 -1.01 -9.15 -18.67
C GLU A 913 0.13 -10.03 -19.25
N PRO A 914 0.25 -11.31 -18.83
CA PRO A 914 -0.60 -12.04 -17.88
C PRO A 914 -0.33 -11.69 -16.40
N PRO A 915 -1.26 -12.01 -15.48
CA PRO A 915 -1.06 -11.86 -14.03
C PRO A 915 0.13 -12.67 -13.48
N GLN A 916 0.89 -12.08 -12.56
CA GLN A 916 1.93 -12.79 -11.82
C GLN A 916 1.34 -13.45 -10.58
N TRP A 917 0.95 -14.71 -10.72
CA TRP A 917 0.50 -15.55 -9.60
C TRP A 917 1.68 -16.06 -8.77
N TRP A 918 1.54 -15.99 -7.46
CA TRP A 918 2.60 -16.32 -6.51
C TRP A 918 2.04 -17.00 -5.25
N TRP A 919 2.90 -17.72 -4.55
CA TRP A 919 2.55 -18.47 -3.35
C TRP A 919 2.60 -17.60 -2.09
N ASP A 920 3.56 -16.67 -2.03
CA ASP A 920 3.71 -15.70 -0.95
C ASP A 920 2.64 -14.60 -1.07
N ILE A 921 1.83 -14.49 -0.01
CA ILE A 921 0.71 -13.55 0.13
C ILE A 921 0.97 -12.53 1.25
N PHE A 922 2.14 -12.60 1.90
CA PHE A 922 2.58 -11.62 2.88
C PHE A 922 3.23 -10.39 2.23
N GLU A 923 3.84 -10.52 1.05
CA GLU A 923 4.44 -9.39 0.30
C GLU A 923 3.40 -8.47 -0.37
N ASN A 924 2.58 -7.83 0.48
CA ASN A 924 1.57 -6.84 0.16
C ASN A 924 1.93 -5.43 0.68
N VAL A 925 3.24 -5.18 0.86
CA VAL A 925 3.86 -3.88 1.16
C VAL A 925 3.33 -2.77 0.24
N CYS A 926 3.07 -1.59 0.81
CA CYS A 926 2.54 -0.42 0.08
C CYS A 926 3.51 0.77 0.07
N PHE A 927 3.45 1.56 -1.01
CA PHE A 927 4.15 2.84 -1.14
C PHE A 927 3.24 4.03 -0.79
N PHE A 928 3.80 4.99 -0.05
CA PHE A 928 3.12 6.16 0.48
C PHE A 928 3.93 7.43 0.20
N GLY A 929 3.55 8.12 -0.87
CA GLY A 929 4.23 9.25 -1.46
C GLY A 929 3.72 9.44 -2.88
N ASP A 930 4.33 10.38 -3.59
CA ASP A 930 4.12 10.60 -5.02
C ASP A 930 4.98 9.60 -5.83
N PRO A 931 4.42 8.78 -6.74
CA PRO A 931 5.17 7.78 -7.48
C PRO A 931 6.20 8.39 -8.45
N ASP A 932 5.98 9.61 -8.92
CA ASP A 932 6.88 10.33 -9.83
C ASP A 932 8.02 11.05 -9.09
N LEU A 933 7.99 11.05 -7.76
CA LEU A 933 9.05 11.60 -6.94
C LEU A 933 10.40 10.95 -7.27
N ARG A 934 11.40 11.80 -7.48
CA ARG A 934 12.81 11.40 -7.66
C ARG A 934 13.60 11.74 -6.40
N PRO A 935 13.93 10.76 -5.53
CA PRO A 935 14.85 10.96 -4.41
C PRO A 935 16.21 11.48 -4.89
N TYR A 936 16.82 12.42 -4.17
CA TYR A 936 18.10 13.01 -4.56
C TYR A 936 19.25 12.01 -4.45
N VAL A 937 19.93 11.75 -5.56
CA VAL A 937 21.08 10.85 -5.68
C VAL A 937 22.38 11.66 -5.86
N PRO A 938 23.39 11.53 -4.97
CA PRO A 938 24.64 12.27 -5.07
C PRO A 938 25.57 11.88 -6.24
N SER A 939 25.51 10.64 -6.73
CA SER A 939 26.36 10.13 -7.81
C SER A 939 25.72 10.29 -9.18
N THR A 940 26.52 10.58 -10.19
CA THR A 940 26.13 10.57 -11.61
C THR A 940 26.86 9.45 -12.38
N GLU A 941 27.33 8.41 -11.69
CA GLU A 941 28.13 7.31 -12.30
C GLU A 941 27.28 6.39 -13.19
N TYR A 942 26.03 6.14 -12.80
CA TYR A 942 25.10 5.23 -13.49
C TYR A 942 23.94 5.96 -14.17
N SER A 943 23.49 7.08 -13.59
CA SER A 943 22.46 7.97 -14.13
C SER A 943 22.56 9.34 -13.47
N ASP A 944 22.24 10.42 -14.18
CA ASP A 944 22.17 11.79 -13.67
C ASP A 944 20.72 12.29 -13.46
N VAL A 945 19.72 11.51 -13.85
CA VAL A 945 18.29 11.90 -13.81
C VAL A 945 17.78 12.22 -12.41
N ASN A 946 18.36 11.61 -11.38
CA ASN A 946 18.05 11.85 -9.96
C ASN A 946 19.05 12.81 -9.28
N HIS A 947 19.87 13.54 -10.04
CA HIS A 947 20.88 14.46 -9.54
C HIS A 947 20.61 15.91 -9.97
N TRP A 948 20.70 16.86 -9.03
CA TRP A 948 20.63 18.30 -9.29
C TRP A 948 21.34 19.09 -8.19
N GLU A 949 21.75 20.34 -8.46
CA GLU A 949 22.36 21.21 -7.45
C GLU A 949 21.35 22.25 -6.93
N GLN A 950 21.65 22.85 -5.76
CA GLN A 950 20.83 23.91 -5.17
C GLN A 950 20.63 25.12 -6.11
N LYS A 951 21.54 25.32 -7.07
CA LYS A 951 21.46 26.40 -8.07
C LYS A 951 20.30 26.20 -9.07
N ASP A 952 19.94 24.94 -9.35
CA ASP A 952 19.01 24.56 -10.42
C ASP A 952 17.54 24.69 -9.95
N VAL A 953 17.33 24.61 -8.63
CA VAL A 953 16.05 24.73 -7.93
C VAL A 953 15.89 26.06 -7.18
N GLN A 954 16.66 27.09 -7.56
CA GLN A 954 16.56 28.41 -6.92
C GLN A 954 15.15 29.01 -7.11
N PRO A 955 14.53 29.56 -6.05
CA PRO A 955 13.25 30.23 -6.19
C PRO A 955 13.39 31.45 -7.10
N LEU A 956 12.32 31.75 -7.87
CA LEU A 956 12.25 32.96 -8.67
C LEU A 956 12.57 34.18 -7.77
N LYS A 957 13.49 35.03 -8.22
CA LYS A 957 13.85 36.24 -7.49
C LYS A 957 12.70 37.24 -7.60
N TYR A 958 12.39 37.93 -6.50
CA TYR A 958 11.34 38.94 -6.48
C TYR A 958 11.56 40.01 -7.55
N ASP A 959 10.71 40.02 -8.57
CA ASP A 959 10.52 41.13 -9.49
C ASP A 959 9.02 41.43 -9.56
N SER A 960 8.63 42.63 -9.12
CA SER A 960 7.28 43.18 -9.25
C SER A 960 6.71 43.22 -10.68
N LYS A 961 7.52 42.90 -11.70
CA LYS A 961 7.16 42.84 -13.12
C LYS A 961 7.17 41.41 -13.69
N ALA A 962 7.48 40.37 -12.91
CA ALA A 962 7.45 39.00 -13.40
C ALA A 962 5.99 38.59 -13.72
N TYR A 963 5.73 38.22 -14.97
CA TYR A 963 4.40 37.82 -15.42
C TYR A 963 4.45 36.71 -16.48
N VAL A 964 3.34 35.97 -16.60
CA VAL A 964 3.09 34.97 -17.65
C VAL A 964 1.70 35.23 -18.23
N ASP A 965 1.63 35.72 -19.47
CA ASP A 965 0.38 36.03 -20.21
C ASP A 965 -0.70 36.85 -19.46
N GLY A 966 -0.28 37.68 -18.51
CA GLY A 966 -1.14 38.54 -17.68
C GLY A 966 -1.25 38.11 -16.22
N HIS A 967 -0.89 36.86 -15.89
CA HIS A 967 -0.69 36.38 -14.51
C HIS A 967 0.58 37.05 -13.94
N MET A 968 0.43 37.83 -12.87
CA MET A 968 1.49 38.58 -12.19
C MET A 968 1.97 37.81 -10.96
N LEU A 969 3.13 37.16 -11.05
CA LEU A 969 3.62 36.18 -10.04
C LEU A 969 3.90 36.76 -8.64
N TYR A 970 3.77 38.07 -8.46
CA TYR A 970 3.94 38.79 -7.19
C TYR A 970 2.84 39.83 -6.94
N GLY A 971 1.67 39.62 -7.54
CA GLY A 971 0.50 40.49 -7.45
C GLY A 971 0.43 41.55 -8.55
N ALA A 972 -0.77 41.76 -9.07
CA ALA A 972 -1.12 42.81 -10.01
C ALA A 972 -1.14 44.20 -9.34
N THR A 973 -1.00 45.25 -10.16
CA THR A 973 -1.04 46.65 -9.71
C THR A 973 -1.94 47.55 -10.58
N SER A 974 -2.53 46.99 -11.64
CA SER A 974 -3.46 47.66 -12.56
C SER A 974 -4.14 46.63 -13.45
N HIS A 975 -5.35 46.93 -13.91
CA HIS A 975 -6.09 46.13 -14.89
C HIS A 975 -6.23 46.90 -16.22
N PRO A 976 -5.26 46.76 -17.16
CA PRO A 976 -5.20 47.60 -18.37
C PRO A 976 -6.26 47.25 -19.42
N HIS A 977 -6.95 46.11 -19.27
CA HIS A 977 -7.99 45.64 -20.19
C HIS A 977 -9.41 45.72 -19.59
N ALA A 978 -9.58 46.40 -18.45
CA ALA A 978 -10.86 46.61 -17.81
C ALA A 978 -11.86 47.31 -18.74
N TYR A 979 -13.10 46.82 -18.79
CA TYR A 979 -14.16 47.39 -19.63
C TYR A 979 -15.49 47.55 -18.90
N GLU A 980 -16.04 48.78 -18.93
CA GLU A 980 -17.42 49.04 -18.50
C GLU A 980 -18.42 48.71 -19.63
N PRO A 981 -19.61 48.18 -19.30
CA PRO A 981 -20.70 48.08 -20.26
C PRO A 981 -21.18 49.47 -20.68
N LEU A 982 -21.52 49.66 -21.96
CA LEU A 982 -22.06 50.92 -22.47
C LEU A 982 -23.24 51.41 -21.60
N PRO A 983 -23.22 52.66 -21.09
CA PRO A 983 -24.26 53.16 -20.21
C PRO A 983 -25.66 52.97 -20.80
N MET A 984 -26.62 52.51 -20.00
CA MET A 984 -27.97 52.15 -20.48
C MET A 984 -28.65 53.30 -21.25
N MET A 985 -28.39 54.55 -20.87
CA MET A 985 -28.82 55.75 -21.60
C MET A 985 -28.26 55.84 -23.03
N GLN A 986 -27.01 55.43 -23.27
CA GLN A 986 -26.42 55.39 -24.61
C GLN A 986 -27.04 54.29 -25.47
N VAL A 987 -27.29 53.11 -24.89
CA VAL A 987 -27.98 52.00 -25.58
C VAL A 987 -29.42 52.41 -25.95
N ILE A 988 -30.15 53.05 -25.02
CA ILE A 988 -31.49 53.61 -25.27
C ILE A 988 -31.42 54.70 -26.36
N THR A 989 -30.44 55.59 -26.31
CA THR A 989 -30.25 56.65 -27.32
C THR A 989 -29.95 56.06 -28.69
N LEU A 990 -29.15 55.00 -28.78
CA LEU A 990 -28.84 54.29 -30.02
C LEU A 990 -30.07 53.58 -30.59
N ALA A 991 -30.87 52.92 -29.75
CA ALA A 991 -32.13 52.31 -30.15
C ALA A 991 -33.14 53.35 -30.65
N ILE A 992 -33.29 54.49 -29.95
CA ILE A 992 -34.12 55.62 -30.38
C ILE A 992 -33.61 56.20 -31.71
N ALA A 993 -32.29 56.36 -31.88
CA ALA A 993 -31.70 56.83 -33.13
C ALA A 993 -31.98 55.86 -34.30
N ILE A 994 -31.87 54.55 -34.09
CA ILE A 994 -32.22 53.53 -35.09
C ILE A 994 -33.71 53.59 -35.44
N ILE A 995 -34.60 53.71 -34.45
CA ILE A 995 -36.05 53.87 -34.66
C ILE A 995 -36.36 55.15 -35.44
N LEU A 996 -35.70 56.27 -35.12
CA LEU A 996 -35.83 57.55 -35.84
C LEU A 996 -35.29 57.45 -37.28
N ILE A 997 -34.17 56.76 -37.51
CA ILE A 997 -33.63 56.51 -38.86
C ILE A 997 -34.62 55.67 -39.68
N ILE A 998 -35.14 54.57 -39.13
CA ILE A 998 -36.14 53.71 -39.79
C ILE A 998 -37.43 54.49 -40.07
N GLY A 999 -37.90 55.29 -39.11
CA GLY A 999 -39.07 56.17 -39.28
C GLY A 999 -38.85 57.23 -40.36
N THR A 1000 -37.67 57.85 -40.41
CA THR A 1000 -37.30 58.85 -41.42
C THR A 1000 -37.19 58.24 -42.82
N ILE A 1001 -36.58 57.05 -42.93
CA ILE A 1001 -36.52 56.28 -44.18
C ILE A 1001 -37.93 55.92 -44.64
N THR A 1002 -38.80 55.48 -43.73
CA THR A 1002 -40.20 55.12 -44.04
C THR A 1002 -41.02 56.34 -44.46
N ALA A 1003 -40.79 57.52 -43.86
CA ALA A 1003 -41.40 58.77 -44.26
C ALA A 1003 -40.90 59.26 -45.64
N LEU A 1004 -39.60 59.12 -45.93
CA LEU A 1004 -39.01 59.43 -47.23
C LEU A 1004 -39.49 58.49 -48.34
N LEU A 1005 -39.65 57.19 -48.03
CA LEU A 1005 -40.25 56.21 -48.94
C LEU A 1005 -41.74 56.49 -49.18
N ARG A 1006 -42.50 56.92 -48.15
CA ARG A 1006 -43.88 57.39 -48.33
C ARG A 1006 -44.00 58.68 -49.14
N ARG A 1007 -42.97 59.54 -49.15
CA ARG A 1007 -42.88 60.72 -50.03
C ARG A 1007 -42.44 60.42 -51.48
N LYS A 1008 -42.16 59.15 -51.81
CA LYS A 1008 -41.83 58.68 -53.16
C LYS A 1008 -42.90 57.74 -53.76
N ARG A 1009 -44.12 57.80 -53.24
CA ARG A 1009 -45.33 57.16 -53.80
C ARG A 1009 -46.42 58.20 -54.01
#